data_AF-A0A7C4ZVQ8-F1
#
_entry.id   AF-A0A7C4ZVQ8-F1
#
_cell.length_a   1.000
_cell.length_b   1.000
_cell.length_c   1.000
_cell.angle_alpha   90.00
_cell.angle_beta   90.00
_cell.angle_gamma   90.00
#
_symmetry.space_group_name_H-M   'P 1'
#
loop_
_entity.id
_entity.type
_entity.pdbx_description
1 polymer ?
#
loop_
_entity_poly.entity_id
_entity_poly.type
_entity_poly.pdbx_seq_one_letter_code
_entity_poly.pdbx_strand_id
1 'polypeptide(L)'
;MKKLVSILIVVALTSSMILVAIPINASVPLLPDYEPVDWQSALAGSIEMPTVSTYEGYQEISTFESPPPVGTKAYDWYLRAISRGTPTGTQPWMTLRAVSGYVEVWVQDYLWFLPGDPRNNDPYNLMITDEMCQYLADEFNNVIYPTDTTYFGKPFDRDGDNTIFEQLGWPEYYYNWTLALDNPQRVILKVLNIRDDNYYDPTYPYYVAGFYSSTYTVSYYNRNMIHIDAWRWWQRLGPEGKQWFPERPDLVVTRPYVYESTTAHEYQHNIHRDWQPAAETFMNEGCSMYAELLCGYGIEASYLNSYFFTPDNSLTVWGDQGDINILADYGAAALWVVYLSDHYGGADLIRYYVQSGISGIDGINNALAAFGYKERFDDVYHDWRLANLIRADFPGCRKYNYFSLNLNDPEIIPVRTYEIDGLPVPWTKGTDFGNTITILGYDTGVSKIGPYGTDYIAFENWTRPGVGFMYFDGDDVALYGWQLTEEGYWWSNGENLMNTLLMGEAYVDPADPTLVLTTYWDIEDFWDFGFVQVSTDSGQTWTSLANEYTTYEHDPDAHPDIIANLPGLTGWSMDWVTMSFDLSAYAGQNIMVGFRYMTDWATLYAGWYIESASVSGTPLTLTPVYPEADFQVTIVVALVIDGKTLYIPFDMWLNDKTEKGMSMGQAKTPNYTILVVSPVMHQGFVDYSFKATKLPMLCKFFDP
;
A
#
# COMPACT_ATOMS: atom_id res chain seq x y z
N MET A 1 18.70 5.34 48.08
CA MET A 1 19.68 4.93 49.12
C MET A 1 18.89 4.48 50.34
N LYS A 2 18.84 3.22 50.81
CA LYS A 2 19.79 2.08 50.85
C LYS A 2 18.97 0.77 50.66
N LYS A 3 19.30 -0.10 49.68
CA LYS A 3 20.07 -1.37 49.80
C LYS A 3 19.53 -2.34 50.89
N LEU A 4 18.90 -3.48 50.55
CA LEU A 4 19.41 -4.77 50.01
C LEU A 4 19.61 -5.83 51.13
N VAL A 5 19.18 -7.09 50.87
CA VAL A 5 19.62 -8.44 51.35
C VAL A 5 18.37 -9.35 51.34
N SER A 6 18.09 -10.27 50.40
CA SER A 6 18.81 -11.45 49.87
C SER A 6 18.85 -12.68 50.81
N ILE A 7 18.30 -13.80 50.31
CA ILE A 7 18.58 -15.22 50.61
C ILE A 7 17.72 -15.90 51.71
N LEU A 8 16.85 -16.82 51.27
CA LEU A 8 16.72 -18.13 51.91
C LEU A 8 16.28 -19.18 50.87
N ILE A 9 17.26 -19.99 50.48
CA ILE A 9 17.20 -21.14 49.59
C ILE A 9 17.29 -22.40 50.48
N VAL A 10 16.26 -23.25 50.36
CA VAL A 10 16.33 -24.71 50.18
C VAL A 10 16.31 -25.67 51.40
N VAL A 11 15.51 -26.72 51.15
CA VAL A 11 15.34 -28.04 51.81
C VAL A 11 14.33 -28.17 52.96
N ALA A 12 13.10 -28.56 52.59
CA ALA A 12 12.43 -29.70 53.21
C ALA A 12 11.61 -30.43 52.12
N LEU A 13 12.27 -31.42 51.52
CA LEU A 13 11.72 -32.40 50.60
C LEU A 13 10.88 -33.43 51.39
N THR A 14 9.83 -33.92 50.74
CA THR A 14 9.04 -35.15 51.01
C THR A 14 7.92 -35.10 52.06
N SER A 15 6.67 -35.08 51.60
CA SER A 15 5.68 -36.14 51.91
C SER A 15 4.39 -36.02 51.05
N SER A 16 4.22 -37.03 50.19
CA SER A 16 2.96 -37.71 49.83
C SER A 16 1.81 -36.94 49.15
N MET A 17 1.79 -37.11 47.81
CA MET A 17 0.64 -37.39 46.95
C MET A 17 -0.71 -37.71 47.61
N ILE A 18 -1.72 -36.92 47.27
CA ILE A 18 -3.04 -37.42 46.86
C ILE A 18 -3.37 -36.66 45.55
N LEU A 19 -3.21 -37.33 44.41
CA LEU A 19 -3.76 -36.86 43.15
C LEU A 19 -5.28 -37.06 43.20
N VAL A 20 -6.02 -35.95 43.33
CA VAL A 20 -7.37 -35.88 42.77
C VAL A 20 -7.20 -35.33 41.38
N ALA A 21 -7.32 -36.19 40.36
CA ALA A 21 -7.41 -35.77 38.98
C ALA A 21 -8.74 -35.02 38.81
N ILE A 22 -8.69 -33.69 38.92
CA ILE A 22 -9.72 -32.82 38.36
C ILE A 22 -9.44 -32.82 36.86
N PRO A 23 -10.35 -33.29 36.00
CA PRO A 23 -10.20 -33.07 34.58
C PRO A 23 -10.27 -31.56 34.36
N ILE A 24 -9.12 -30.93 34.15
CA ILE A 24 -9.08 -29.61 33.54
C ILE A 24 -9.46 -29.89 32.10
N ASN A 25 -10.74 -29.68 31.76
CA ASN A 25 -11.11 -29.40 30.39
C ASN A 25 -10.30 -28.17 30.01
N ALA A 26 -9.17 -28.36 29.32
CA ALA A 26 -8.57 -27.29 28.55
C ALA A 26 -9.67 -26.85 27.58
N SER A 27 -10.29 -25.70 27.85
CA SER A 27 -11.19 -25.08 26.90
C SER A 27 -10.40 -24.92 25.62
N VAL A 28 -10.84 -25.61 24.56
CA VAL A 28 -10.39 -25.32 23.20
C VAL A 28 -10.53 -23.81 23.04
N PRO A 29 -9.44 -23.06 22.73
CA PRO A 29 -9.56 -21.62 22.53
C PRO A 29 -10.63 -21.39 21.46
N LEU A 30 -11.57 -20.49 21.76
CA LEU A 30 -12.54 -20.03 20.78
C LEU A 30 -11.73 -19.31 19.71
N LEU A 31 -11.62 -19.94 18.54
CA LEU A 31 -10.96 -19.34 17.39
C LEU A 31 -11.83 -18.19 16.88
N PRO A 32 -11.24 -17.03 16.56
CA PRO A 32 -11.99 -15.97 15.92
C PRO A 32 -12.45 -16.42 14.53
N ASP A 33 -13.49 -15.77 14.01
CA ASP A 33 -13.74 -15.83 12.58
C ASP A 33 -12.74 -14.90 11.91
N TYR A 34 -11.72 -15.47 11.24
CA TYR A 34 -10.60 -14.69 10.74
C TYR A 34 -11.03 -13.71 9.64
N GLU A 35 -10.48 -12.50 9.67
CA GLU A 35 -10.70 -11.49 8.66
C GLU A 35 -9.79 -11.73 7.43
N PRO A 36 -10.37 -11.82 6.22
CA PRO A 36 -9.59 -11.95 4.99
C PRO A 36 -8.87 -10.63 4.71
N VAL A 37 -7.61 -10.73 4.30
CA VAL A 37 -6.83 -9.59 3.81
C VAL A 37 -6.07 -9.98 2.55
N ASP A 38 -5.85 -9.01 1.66
CA ASP A 38 -4.74 -9.07 0.71
C ASP A 38 -3.52 -8.47 1.43
N TRP A 39 -2.68 -9.34 2.00
CA TRP A 39 -1.45 -8.92 2.66
C TRP A 39 -0.32 -9.86 2.28
N GLN A 40 0.67 -9.34 1.57
CA GLN A 40 1.88 -10.07 1.27
C GLN A 40 2.73 -10.18 2.54
N SER A 41 2.46 -11.18 3.38
CA SER A 41 3.46 -11.58 4.39
C SER A 41 4.74 -11.98 3.66
N ALA A 42 5.92 -11.78 4.28
CA ALA A 42 7.22 -12.14 3.69
C ALA A 42 7.39 -13.64 3.34
N LEU A 43 6.38 -14.48 3.61
CA LEU A 43 6.32 -15.90 3.24
C LEU A 43 5.24 -16.22 2.19
N ALA A 44 4.31 -15.31 1.91
CA ALA A 44 3.28 -15.44 0.89
C ALA A 44 3.85 -15.13 -0.50
N GLY A 45 4.67 -16.06 -1.03
CA GLY A 45 5.12 -16.04 -2.42
C GLY A 45 6.63 -15.95 -2.64
N SER A 46 7.43 -15.45 -1.70
CA SER A 46 8.89 -15.32 -1.87
C SER A 46 9.65 -16.55 -1.35
N ILE A 47 9.91 -17.49 -2.24
CA ILE A 47 10.84 -18.60 -1.98
C ILE A 47 11.85 -18.71 -3.12
N GLU A 48 13.13 -18.74 -2.76
CA GLU A 48 14.21 -19.00 -3.71
C GLU A 48 14.06 -20.36 -4.36
N MET A 49 14.17 -20.38 -5.70
CA MET A 49 14.11 -21.63 -6.45
C MET A 49 15.27 -22.57 -6.07
N PRO A 50 14.99 -23.87 -5.89
CA PRO A 50 16.03 -24.84 -5.57
C PRO A 50 16.94 -25.11 -6.79
N THR A 51 18.21 -25.43 -6.53
CA THR A 51 19.14 -25.84 -7.59
C THR A 51 18.76 -27.22 -8.17
N VAL A 52 19.17 -27.44 -9.43
CA VAL A 52 18.97 -28.66 -10.24
C VAL A 52 19.41 -29.97 -9.52
N SER A 53 20.22 -29.89 -8.47
CA SER A 53 20.77 -31.06 -7.76
C SER A 53 19.79 -31.82 -6.85
N THR A 54 18.52 -31.38 -6.74
CA THR A 54 17.57 -31.87 -5.71
C THR A 54 16.55 -32.93 -6.19
N TYR A 55 16.81 -33.64 -7.28
CA TYR A 55 15.92 -34.70 -7.77
C TYR A 55 15.89 -35.94 -6.86
N GLU A 56 14.93 -36.01 -5.94
CA GLU A 56 14.57 -37.25 -5.25
C GLU A 56 13.33 -37.86 -5.87
N GLY A 57 13.48 -39.12 -6.28
CA GLY A 57 12.72 -39.74 -7.37
C GLY A 57 11.22 -39.92 -7.14
N TYR A 58 10.46 -39.70 -8.22
CA TYR A 58 9.07 -40.14 -8.39
C TYR A 58 8.74 -40.32 -9.90
N GLN A 59 7.62 -40.99 -10.17
CA GLN A 59 7.25 -41.69 -11.41
C GLN A 59 6.98 -40.81 -12.64
N GLU A 60 7.18 -41.39 -13.83
CA GLU A 60 6.78 -40.85 -15.13
C GLU A 60 5.31 -40.38 -15.10
N ILE A 61 5.10 -39.07 -15.27
CA ILE A 61 3.79 -38.48 -15.51
C ILE A 61 3.68 -38.22 -17.01
N SER A 62 2.49 -38.43 -17.57
CA SER A 62 2.18 -38.15 -18.97
C SER A 62 2.34 -36.66 -19.30
N THR A 63 2.91 -36.37 -20.46
CA THR A 63 2.90 -35.04 -21.10
C THR A 63 1.51 -34.76 -21.66
N PHE A 64 1.00 -33.53 -21.53
CA PHE A 64 -0.34 -33.14 -22.00
C PHE A 64 -0.26 -31.96 -22.98
N GLU A 65 -1.12 -31.94 -24.01
CA GLU A 65 -1.16 -30.84 -25.01
C GLU A 65 -2.08 -29.66 -24.60
N SER A 66 -2.93 -29.83 -23.57
CA SER A 66 -3.72 -28.82 -22.81
C SER A 66 -5.27 -28.80 -22.97
N PRO A 67 -6.05 -28.55 -21.89
CA PRO A 67 -5.69 -28.77 -20.47
C PRO A 67 -5.69 -30.28 -20.15
N PRO A 68 -4.98 -30.74 -19.11
CA PRO A 68 -5.05 -32.14 -18.72
C PRO A 68 -6.47 -32.49 -18.23
N PRO A 69 -6.86 -33.79 -18.23
CA PRO A 69 -8.16 -34.18 -17.70
C PRO A 69 -8.32 -33.80 -16.23
N VAL A 70 -9.52 -33.36 -15.82
CA VAL A 70 -9.87 -33.17 -14.39
C VAL A 70 -9.55 -34.45 -13.61
N GLY A 71 -8.95 -34.29 -12.43
CA GLY A 71 -8.38 -35.36 -11.61
C GLY A 71 -6.89 -35.63 -11.85
N THR A 72 -6.26 -34.95 -12.82
CA THR A 72 -4.81 -35.01 -13.03
C THR A 72 -4.07 -34.46 -11.82
N LYS A 73 -3.06 -35.20 -11.38
CA LYS A 73 -2.14 -34.78 -10.32
C LYS A 73 -0.88 -34.18 -10.91
N ALA A 74 -0.48 -33.03 -10.38
CA ALA A 74 0.75 -32.34 -10.73
C ALA A 74 1.64 -32.18 -9.51
N TYR A 75 2.94 -32.21 -9.77
CA TYR A 75 3.94 -31.76 -8.81
C TYR A 75 4.13 -30.24 -8.98
N ASP A 76 4.10 -29.51 -7.88
CA ASP A 76 4.44 -28.08 -7.84
C ASP A 76 5.63 -27.87 -6.89
N TRP A 77 6.68 -27.23 -7.39
CA TRP A 77 7.93 -27.04 -6.65
C TRP A 77 7.76 -26.06 -5.48
N TYR A 78 6.85 -25.10 -5.58
CA TYR A 78 6.58 -24.14 -4.51
C TYR A 78 5.87 -24.84 -3.35
N LEU A 79 4.87 -25.66 -3.64
CA LEU A 79 4.23 -26.52 -2.64
C LEU A 79 5.24 -27.44 -1.95
N ARG A 80 6.23 -27.96 -2.70
CA ARG A 80 7.36 -28.68 -2.09
C ARG A 80 8.14 -27.79 -1.14
N ALA A 81 8.50 -26.59 -1.58
CA ALA A 81 9.39 -25.72 -0.83
C ALA A 81 8.77 -25.23 0.49
N ILE A 82 7.51 -24.78 0.46
CA ILE A 82 6.76 -24.34 1.66
C ILE A 82 6.48 -25.47 2.66
N SER A 83 6.50 -26.74 2.21
CA SER A 83 6.22 -27.90 3.06
C SER A 83 7.48 -28.66 3.48
N ARG A 84 8.65 -28.33 2.92
CA ARG A 84 9.87 -29.05 3.25
C ARG A 84 10.32 -28.74 4.67
N GLY A 85 10.58 -29.79 5.44
CA GLY A 85 11.06 -29.64 6.83
C GLY A 85 9.95 -29.32 7.84
N THR A 86 8.70 -29.23 7.41
CA THR A 86 7.57 -29.08 8.34
C THR A 86 7.22 -30.42 9.02
N PRO A 87 6.56 -30.40 10.19
CA PRO A 87 6.04 -31.61 10.84
C PRO A 87 5.04 -32.42 9.99
N THR A 88 4.47 -31.82 8.94
CA THR A 88 3.52 -32.47 8.03
C THR A 88 4.21 -33.22 6.88
N GLY A 89 5.54 -33.16 6.80
CA GLY A 89 6.32 -33.74 5.72
C GLY A 89 6.19 -32.94 4.42
N THR A 90 6.92 -33.36 3.40
CA THR A 90 6.90 -32.71 2.08
C THR A 90 5.61 -33.04 1.33
N GLN A 91 4.86 -32.01 0.96
CA GLN A 91 3.53 -32.08 0.33
C GLN A 91 3.52 -31.31 -1.01
N PRO A 92 4.15 -31.85 -2.07
CA PRO A 92 4.38 -31.12 -3.32
C PRO A 92 3.25 -31.29 -4.35
N TRP A 93 2.14 -31.93 -3.97
CA TRP A 93 1.14 -32.42 -4.91
C TRP A 93 -0.10 -31.54 -4.92
N MET A 94 -0.66 -31.33 -6.11
CA MET A 94 -1.96 -30.73 -6.33
C MET A 94 -2.74 -31.49 -7.41
N THR A 95 -4.05 -31.32 -7.41
CA THR A 95 -4.96 -31.99 -8.34
C THR A 95 -5.79 -30.94 -9.09
N LEU A 96 -5.93 -31.08 -10.42
CA LEU A 96 -6.86 -30.29 -11.22
C LEU A 96 -8.30 -30.70 -10.86
N ARG A 97 -9.10 -29.77 -10.34
CA ARG A 97 -10.47 -30.05 -9.85
C ARG A 97 -11.56 -29.48 -10.75
N ALA A 98 -11.28 -28.42 -11.50
CA ALA A 98 -12.24 -27.86 -12.46
C ALA A 98 -11.54 -27.16 -13.63
N VAL A 99 -12.19 -27.11 -14.79
CA VAL A 99 -11.79 -26.32 -15.95
C VAL A 99 -13.03 -25.63 -16.49
N SER A 100 -12.97 -24.32 -16.70
CA SER A 100 -14.05 -23.55 -17.33
C SER A 100 -13.45 -22.46 -18.20
N GLY A 101 -13.46 -22.65 -19.53
CA GLY A 101 -12.96 -21.71 -20.53
C GLY A 101 -11.56 -21.12 -20.24
N TYR A 102 -11.54 -19.94 -19.63
CA TYR A 102 -10.34 -19.19 -19.27
C TYR A 102 -9.74 -19.51 -17.89
N VAL A 103 -10.17 -20.57 -17.19
CA VAL A 103 -9.54 -20.95 -15.92
C VAL A 103 -9.40 -22.46 -15.70
N GLU A 104 -8.34 -22.82 -15.00
CA GLU A 104 -8.09 -24.14 -14.40
C GLU A 104 -7.96 -23.99 -12.89
N VAL A 105 -8.78 -24.70 -12.13
CA VAL A 105 -8.74 -24.68 -10.65
C VAL A 105 -7.93 -25.88 -10.16
N TRP A 106 -6.72 -25.62 -9.67
CA TRP A 106 -5.81 -26.61 -9.14
C TRP A 106 -5.76 -26.51 -7.62
N VAL A 107 -6.04 -27.62 -6.93
CA VAL A 107 -6.13 -27.63 -5.46
C VAL A 107 -5.01 -28.48 -4.87
N GLN A 108 -4.27 -27.93 -3.90
CA GLN A 108 -3.26 -28.67 -3.14
C GLN A 108 -3.87 -29.91 -2.45
N ASP A 109 -3.20 -31.05 -2.53
CA ASP A 109 -3.69 -32.32 -1.98
C ASP A 109 -3.72 -32.32 -0.44
N TYR A 110 -2.79 -31.60 0.20
CA TYR A 110 -2.66 -31.51 1.65
C TYR A 110 -2.92 -30.07 2.14
N LEU A 111 -4.14 -29.82 2.61
CA LEU A 111 -4.59 -28.50 3.07
C LEU A 111 -4.52 -28.32 4.59
N TRP A 112 -4.11 -29.33 5.37
CA TRP A 112 -4.16 -29.27 6.84
C TRP A 112 -3.15 -28.26 7.43
N PHE A 113 -3.54 -27.65 8.56
CA PHE A 113 -2.63 -26.90 9.43
C PHE A 113 -1.66 -27.84 10.15
N LEU A 114 -0.71 -27.26 10.91
CA LEU A 114 0.27 -28.02 11.66
C LEU A 114 -0.37 -29.05 12.63
N PRO A 115 0.32 -30.16 12.94
CA PRO A 115 -0.22 -31.19 13.82
C PRO A 115 -0.60 -30.63 15.20
N GLY A 116 -1.82 -30.92 15.65
CA GLY A 116 -2.36 -30.42 16.93
C GLY A 116 -3.08 -29.07 16.84
N ASP A 117 -3.11 -28.44 15.66
CA ASP A 117 -3.84 -27.20 15.46
C ASP A 117 -5.37 -27.40 15.63
N PRO A 118 -6.06 -26.57 16.45
CA PRO A 118 -7.49 -26.71 16.70
C PRO A 118 -8.37 -26.53 15.46
N ARG A 119 -7.90 -25.85 14.41
CA ARG A 119 -8.62 -25.69 13.14
C ARG A 119 -8.81 -27.01 12.40
N ASN A 120 -7.93 -27.97 12.65
CA ASN A 120 -8.02 -29.31 12.08
C ASN A 120 -9.10 -30.19 12.75
N ASN A 121 -9.78 -29.71 13.81
CA ASN A 121 -10.75 -30.50 14.56
C ASN A 121 -12.06 -30.77 13.79
N ASP A 122 -12.45 -29.87 12.87
CA ASP A 122 -13.57 -30.10 11.96
C ASP A 122 -13.02 -30.22 10.52
N PRO A 123 -13.10 -31.40 9.87
CA PRO A 123 -12.60 -31.58 8.51
C PRO A 123 -13.31 -30.70 7.49
N TYR A 124 -14.54 -30.24 7.76
CA TYR A 124 -15.26 -29.34 6.85
C TYR A 124 -14.59 -27.96 6.75
N ASN A 125 -13.73 -27.58 7.70
CA ASN A 125 -12.99 -26.31 7.64
C ASN A 125 -12.06 -26.20 6.43
N LEU A 126 -11.59 -27.34 5.89
CA LEU A 126 -10.64 -27.40 4.77
C LEU A 126 -11.17 -28.28 3.63
N MET A 127 -12.46 -28.62 3.66
CA MET A 127 -13.07 -29.48 2.65
C MET A 127 -13.48 -28.66 1.43
N ILE A 128 -12.77 -28.88 0.32
CA ILE A 128 -13.05 -28.27 -0.99
C ILE A 128 -13.54 -29.34 -1.96
N THR A 129 -14.80 -29.24 -2.37
CA THR A 129 -15.46 -30.19 -3.27
C THR A 129 -15.28 -29.81 -4.74
N ASP A 130 -15.49 -30.78 -5.65
CA ASP A 130 -15.48 -30.49 -7.09
C ASP A 130 -16.58 -29.49 -7.49
N GLU A 131 -17.73 -29.53 -6.79
CA GLU A 131 -18.84 -28.59 -7.02
C GLU A 131 -18.43 -27.15 -6.68
N MET A 132 -17.73 -26.94 -5.57
CA MET A 132 -17.20 -25.63 -5.19
C MET A 132 -16.16 -25.13 -6.20
N CYS A 133 -15.22 -26.00 -6.61
CA CYS A 133 -14.21 -25.66 -7.62
C CYS A 133 -14.85 -25.30 -8.96
N GLN A 134 -15.85 -26.06 -9.41
CA GLN A 134 -16.56 -25.79 -10.65
C GLN A 134 -17.36 -24.50 -10.56
N TYR A 135 -18.00 -24.21 -9.41
CA TYR A 135 -18.70 -22.95 -9.20
C TYR A 135 -17.77 -21.75 -9.33
N LEU A 136 -16.61 -21.75 -8.66
CA LEU A 136 -15.65 -20.65 -8.77
C LEU A 136 -15.06 -20.55 -10.19
N ALA A 137 -14.81 -21.69 -10.84
CA ALA A 137 -14.35 -21.71 -12.23
C ALA A 137 -15.36 -21.08 -13.20
N ASP A 138 -16.64 -21.41 -13.04
CA ASP A 138 -17.73 -20.86 -13.85
C ASP A 138 -17.95 -19.38 -13.55
N GLU A 139 -17.85 -18.98 -12.29
CA GLU A 139 -17.92 -17.58 -11.90
C GLU A 139 -16.78 -16.78 -12.52
N PHE A 140 -15.56 -17.29 -12.44
CA PHE A 140 -14.41 -16.68 -13.10
C PHE A 140 -14.66 -16.50 -14.60
N ASN A 141 -15.07 -17.58 -15.29
CA ASN A 141 -15.20 -17.56 -16.73
C ASN A 141 -16.38 -16.69 -17.21
N ASN A 142 -17.48 -16.65 -16.46
CA ASN A 142 -18.73 -16.02 -16.90
C ASN A 142 -18.90 -14.59 -16.38
N VAL A 143 -18.25 -14.23 -15.26
CA VAL A 143 -18.38 -12.92 -14.61
C VAL A 143 -17.02 -12.21 -14.56
N ILE A 144 -16.03 -12.79 -13.87
CA ILE A 144 -14.78 -12.09 -13.55
C ILE A 144 -13.96 -11.80 -14.81
N TYR A 145 -13.59 -12.84 -15.57
CA TYR A 145 -12.79 -12.70 -16.78
C TYR A 145 -13.37 -11.67 -17.78
N PRO A 146 -14.65 -11.76 -18.21
CA PRO A 146 -15.18 -10.77 -19.14
C PRO A 146 -15.30 -9.37 -18.55
N THR A 147 -15.53 -9.24 -17.24
CA THR A 147 -15.64 -7.92 -16.57
C THR A 147 -14.29 -7.25 -16.48
N ASP A 148 -13.28 -7.93 -15.92
CA ASP A 148 -11.95 -7.36 -15.72
C ASP A 148 -11.26 -7.10 -17.05
N THR A 149 -11.38 -8.02 -18.01
CA THR A 149 -10.82 -7.77 -19.35
C THR A 149 -11.54 -6.65 -20.10
N THR A 150 -12.81 -6.40 -19.77
CA THR A 150 -13.47 -5.19 -20.22
C THR A 150 -12.83 -3.99 -19.55
N TYR A 151 -12.77 -3.88 -18.22
CA TYR A 151 -12.36 -2.62 -17.59
C TYR A 151 -10.85 -2.32 -17.62
N PHE A 152 -9.99 -3.33 -17.55
CA PHE A 152 -8.54 -3.17 -17.39
C PHE A 152 -7.75 -3.65 -18.61
N GLY A 153 -8.39 -4.42 -19.48
CA GLY A 153 -7.76 -5.00 -20.67
C GLY A 153 -7.41 -6.48 -20.49
N LYS A 154 -6.95 -7.12 -21.56
CA LYS A 154 -6.62 -8.55 -21.52
C LYS A 154 -5.25 -8.78 -20.89
N PRO A 155 -5.06 -9.89 -20.16
CA PRO A 155 -3.71 -10.32 -19.78
C PRO A 155 -2.92 -10.67 -21.05
N PHE A 156 -1.60 -10.65 -20.95
CA PHE A 156 -0.72 -11.10 -22.02
C PHE A 156 -0.85 -12.62 -22.19
N ASP A 157 -0.60 -13.04 -23.43
CA ASP A 157 -0.59 -14.44 -23.81
C ASP A 157 0.59 -15.15 -23.12
N ARG A 158 0.28 -16.13 -22.27
CA ARG A 158 1.22 -16.95 -21.52
C ARG A 158 0.75 -18.40 -21.47
N ASP A 159 1.31 -19.22 -22.34
CA ASP A 159 0.92 -20.61 -22.55
C ASP A 159 1.73 -21.61 -21.72
N GLY A 160 2.62 -21.17 -20.85
CA GLY A 160 3.43 -22.05 -20.01
C GLY A 160 4.66 -22.63 -20.70
N ASP A 161 5.02 -22.17 -21.91
CA ASP A 161 6.25 -22.55 -22.61
C ASP A 161 7.49 -21.79 -22.07
N ASN A 162 8.70 -22.20 -22.46
CA ASN A 162 9.95 -21.51 -22.15
C ASN A 162 10.18 -21.19 -20.66
N THR A 163 9.63 -22.03 -19.78
CA THR A 163 9.72 -21.84 -18.33
C THR A 163 11.17 -21.77 -17.85
N ILE A 164 11.42 -21.16 -16.70
CA ILE A 164 12.77 -21.19 -16.11
C ILE A 164 13.22 -22.64 -15.83
N PHE A 165 12.28 -23.55 -15.57
CA PHE A 165 12.57 -24.96 -15.35
C PHE A 165 13.11 -25.62 -16.62
N GLU A 166 12.52 -25.33 -17.78
CA GLU A 166 13.02 -25.77 -19.08
C GLU A 166 14.44 -25.24 -19.32
N GLN A 167 14.65 -23.93 -19.08
CA GLN A 167 15.94 -23.27 -19.27
C GLN A 167 17.03 -23.83 -18.35
N LEU A 168 16.66 -24.22 -17.12
CA LEU A 168 17.54 -24.89 -16.16
C LEU A 168 17.71 -26.39 -16.42
N GLY A 169 17.09 -26.94 -17.48
CA GLY A 169 17.20 -28.34 -17.86
C GLY A 169 16.47 -29.31 -16.92
N TRP A 170 15.39 -28.84 -16.28
CA TRP A 170 14.54 -29.71 -15.47
C TRP A 170 13.78 -30.70 -16.38
N PRO A 171 13.52 -31.94 -15.90
CA PRO A 171 12.66 -32.87 -16.62
C PRO A 171 11.28 -32.26 -16.87
N GLU A 172 10.76 -32.41 -18.10
CA GLU A 172 9.50 -31.80 -18.55
C GLU A 172 8.32 -32.03 -17.59
N TYR A 173 8.24 -33.19 -16.95
CA TYR A 173 7.13 -33.53 -16.05
C TYR A 173 7.00 -32.61 -14.83
N TYR A 174 8.00 -31.77 -14.51
CA TYR A 174 7.93 -30.79 -13.43
C TYR A 174 7.12 -29.54 -13.76
N TYR A 175 7.00 -29.19 -15.04
CA TYR A 175 6.38 -27.94 -15.48
C TYR A 175 5.39 -28.11 -16.64
N ASN A 176 5.43 -29.19 -17.41
CA ASN A 176 4.57 -29.40 -18.58
C ASN A 176 3.06 -29.41 -18.22
N TRP A 177 2.70 -29.66 -16.96
CA TRP A 177 1.32 -29.53 -16.48
C TRP A 177 0.76 -28.10 -16.60
N THR A 178 1.60 -27.06 -16.74
CA THR A 178 1.18 -25.68 -16.93
C THR A 178 0.88 -25.31 -18.38
N LEU A 179 1.19 -26.18 -19.36
CA LEU A 179 1.00 -25.86 -20.77
C LEU A 179 -0.46 -25.56 -21.14
N ALA A 180 -0.66 -24.51 -21.93
CA ALA A 180 -1.94 -24.00 -22.42
C ALA A 180 -1.88 -23.47 -23.85
N LEU A 181 -1.31 -24.29 -24.74
CA LEU A 181 -1.16 -23.96 -26.17
C LEU A 181 -2.49 -23.70 -26.88
N ASP A 182 -3.61 -24.21 -26.34
CA ASP A 182 -4.94 -24.00 -26.89
C ASP A 182 -5.57 -22.66 -26.46
N ASN A 183 -5.16 -22.11 -25.32
CA ASN A 183 -5.60 -20.82 -24.82
C ASN A 183 -4.51 -20.17 -23.93
N PRO A 184 -3.64 -19.32 -24.50
CA PRO A 184 -2.57 -18.67 -23.75
C PRO A 184 -3.07 -17.66 -22.71
N GLN A 185 -4.35 -17.26 -22.76
CA GLN A 185 -4.96 -16.35 -21.77
C GLN A 185 -5.65 -17.09 -20.62
N ARG A 186 -5.68 -18.43 -20.65
CA ARG A 186 -6.26 -19.21 -19.55
C ARG A 186 -5.44 -18.96 -18.27
N VAL A 187 -6.10 -18.89 -17.12
CA VAL A 187 -5.48 -18.65 -15.83
C VAL A 187 -5.43 -19.95 -15.04
N ILE A 188 -4.32 -20.20 -14.34
CA ILE A 188 -4.25 -21.23 -13.30
C ILE A 188 -4.60 -20.56 -11.97
N LEU A 189 -5.76 -20.92 -11.42
CA LEU A 189 -6.19 -20.54 -10.08
C LEU A 189 -5.72 -21.65 -9.12
N LYS A 190 -4.69 -21.34 -8.33
CA LYS A 190 -4.10 -22.27 -7.36
C LYS A 190 -4.75 -22.10 -6.00
N VAL A 191 -5.40 -23.15 -5.52
CA VAL A 191 -5.96 -23.21 -4.18
C VAL A 191 -5.00 -23.96 -3.25
N LEU A 192 -4.56 -23.31 -2.19
CA LEU A 192 -3.66 -23.88 -1.19
C LEU A 192 -3.97 -23.34 0.20
N ASN A 193 -3.47 -24.00 1.25
CA ASN A 193 -3.52 -23.40 2.59
C ASN A 193 -2.29 -22.50 2.74
N ILE A 194 -2.49 -21.19 2.59
CA ILE A 194 -1.42 -20.18 2.51
C ILE A 194 -0.61 -20.19 3.81
N ARG A 195 0.71 -20.05 3.70
CA ARG A 195 1.66 -20.13 4.83
C ARG A 195 1.98 -18.75 5.40
N ASP A 196 0.95 -18.07 5.85
CA ASP A 196 1.00 -16.75 6.49
C ASP A 196 1.14 -16.86 8.03
N ASP A 197 1.08 -15.74 8.74
CA ASP A 197 1.11 -15.73 10.20
C ASP A 197 -0.06 -16.52 10.81
N ASN A 198 -1.24 -16.49 10.17
CA ASN A 198 -2.39 -17.28 10.58
C ASN A 198 -2.07 -18.78 10.57
N TYR A 199 -1.39 -19.27 9.52
CA TYR A 199 -1.03 -20.67 9.41
C TYR A 199 -0.22 -21.18 10.60
N TYR A 200 0.69 -20.35 11.11
CA TYR A 200 1.56 -20.70 12.24
C TYR A 200 0.95 -20.37 13.62
N ASP A 201 0.05 -19.37 13.69
CA ASP A 201 -0.63 -18.95 14.91
C ASP A 201 -2.16 -18.93 14.73
N PRO A 202 -2.91 -19.92 15.26
CA PRO A 202 -4.36 -19.96 15.16
C PRO A 202 -5.08 -18.83 15.92
N THR A 203 -4.36 -18.03 16.71
CA THR A 203 -4.90 -16.87 17.41
C THR A 203 -4.71 -15.56 16.65
N TYR A 204 -3.94 -15.59 15.55
CA TYR A 204 -3.78 -14.43 14.67
C TYR A 204 -5.11 -14.12 13.96
N PRO A 205 -5.63 -12.88 14.05
CA PRO A 205 -7.01 -12.59 13.66
C PRO A 205 -7.22 -12.45 12.15
N TYR A 206 -6.17 -12.26 11.37
CA TYR A 206 -6.23 -12.10 9.92
C TYR A 206 -5.74 -13.36 9.22
N TYR A 207 -6.11 -13.54 7.96
CA TYR A 207 -5.48 -14.51 7.07
C TYR A 207 -5.41 -13.95 5.65
N VAL A 208 -4.40 -14.35 4.90
CA VAL A 208 -4.25 -13.99 3.49
C VAL A 208 -5.27 -14.77 2.69
N ALA A 209 -6.24 -14.10 2.07
CA ALA A 209 -7.33 -14.76 1.34
C ALA A 209 -6.90 -15.18 -0.08
N GLY A 210 -5.97 -14.44 -0.67
CA GLY A 210 -5.39 -14.66 -1.98
C GLY A 210 -4.10 -13.86 -2.13
N PHE A 211 -3.35 -14.14 -3.20
CA PHE A 211 -2.28 -13.26 -3.65
C PHE A 211 -1.94 -13.49 -5.13
N TYR A 212 -1.49 -12.42 -5.76
CA TYR A 212 -0.84 -12.42 -7.05
C TYR A 212 0.67 -12.30 -6.87
N SER A 213 1.43 -12.98 -7.73
CA SER A 213 2.88 -12.81 -7.76
C SER A 213 3.42 -12.91 -9.18
N SER A 214 4.00 -11.80 -9.63
CA SER A 214 4.60 -11.68 -10.94
C SER A 214 5.75 -12.66 -11.15
N THR A 215 6.46 -13.05 -10.10
CA THR A 215 7.52 -14.06 -10.15
C THR A 215 6.99 -15.42 -10.60
N TYR A 216 5.80 -15.83 -10.16
CA TYR A 216 5.20 -17.10 -10.61
C TYR A 216 4.76 -17.00 -12.06
N THR A 217 4.04 -15.92 -12.36
CA THR A 217 3.39 -15.73 -13.65
C THR A 217 4.40 -15.52 -14.78
N VAL A 218 5.38 -14.64 -14.55
CA VAL A 218 6.34 -14.21 -15.58
C VAL A 218 7.65 -15.00 -15.48
N SER A 219 8.25 -15.05 -14.29
CA SER A 219 9.62 -15.57 -14.16
C SER A 219 9.68 -17.09 -14.11
N TYR A 220 8.76 -17.75 -13.41
CA TYR A 220 8.83 -19.18 -13.17
C TYR A 220 8.14 -20.01 -14.24
N TYR A 221 6.84 -19.75 -14.45
CA TYR A 221 6.04 -20.64 -15.26
C TYR A 221 5.67 -20.07 -16.62
N ASN A 222 5.92 -18.78 -16.90
CA ASN A 222 5.44 -18.11 -18.11
C ASN A 222 3.94 -18.44 -18.35
N ARG A 223 3.12 -18.28 -17.32
CA ARG A 223 1.72 -18.73 -17.26
C ARG A 223 0.91 -17.78 -16.41
N ASN A 224 -0.28 -17.35 -16.85
CA ASN A 224 -1.16 -16.53 -16.02
C ASN A 224 -1.58 -17.31 -14.76
N MET A 225 -1.26 -16.81 -13.57
CA MET A 225 -1.49 -17.49 -12.29
C MET A 225 -1.99 -16.54 -11.20
N ILE A 226 -2.94 -17.03 -10.39
CA ILE A 226 -3.42 -16.40 -9.16
C ILE A 226 -3.54 -17.45 -8.06
N HIS A 227 -3.47 -17.04 -6.79
CA HIS A 227 -3.52 -17.96 -5.64
C HIS A 227 -4.66 -17.58 -4.71
N ILE A 228 -5.37 -18.59 -4.19
CA ILE A 228 -6.52 -18.45 -3.31
C ILE A 228 -6.35 -19.39 -2.10
N ASP A 229 -6.70 -18.92 -0.91
CA ASP A 229 -6.63 -19.70 0.31
C ASP A 229 -7.73 -20.78 0.42
N ALA A 230 -7.52 -21.78 1.27
CA ALA A 230 -8.41 -22.93 1.44
C ALA A 230 -9.36 -22.86 2.65
N TRP A 231 -9.31 -21.79 3.45
CA TRP A 231 -10.03 -21.70 4.71
C TRP A 231 -11.55 -21.54 4.56
N ARG A 232 -12.30 -22.56 5.00
CA ARG A 232 -13.77 -22.52 5.16
C ARG A 232 -14.53 -22.01 3.95
N TRP A 233 -14.23 -22.55 2.77
CA TRP A 233 -14.98 -22.26 1.53
C TRP A 233 -16.50 -22.36 1.71
N TRP A 234 -17.00 -23.31 2.52
CA TRP A 234 -18.44 -23.42 2.78
C TRP A 234 -19.10 -22.21 3.45
N GLN A 235 -18.32 -21.42 4.19
CA GLN A 235 -18.79 -20.23 4.90
C GLN A 235 -18.65 -18.96 4.03
N ARG A 236 -17.82 -19.04 2.98
CA ARG A 236 -17.20 -17.89 2.28
C ARG A 236 -17.43 -17.83 0.77
N LEU A 237 -17.71 -18.97 0.14
CA LEU A 237 -17.92 -19.10 -1.30
C LEU A 237 -19.42 -19.14 -1.59
N GLY A 238 -19.92 -18.21 -2.39
CA GLY A 238 -21.32 -18.14 -2.81
C GLY A 238 -22.16 -17.09 -2.10
N PRO A 239 -23.45 -17.00 -2.46
CA PRO A 239 -24.39 -16.08 -1.84
C PRO A 239 -24.71 -16.44 -0.38
N GLU A 240 -25.15 -15.44 0.38
CA GLU A 240 -25.58 -15.59 1.78
C GLU A 240 -26.62 -16.72 1.91
N GLY A 241 -26.41 -17.59 2.90
CA GLY A 241 -27.27 -18.75 3.17
C GLY A 241 -27.12 -19.93 2.23
N LYS A 242 -26.21 -19.90 1.24
CA LYS A 242 -25.88 -21.06 0.40
C LYS A 242 -25.41 -22.22 1.28
N GLN A 243 -25.95 -23.41 1.03
CA GLN A 243 -25.57 -24.64 1.71
C GLN A 243 -24.82 -25.55 0.74
N TRP A 244 -23.55 -25.82 1.03
CA TRP A 244 -22.69 -26.70 0.23
C TRP A 244 -22.75 -28.16 0.66
N PHE A 245 -23.07 -28.41 1.92
CA PHE A 245 -23.08 -29.74 2.51
C PHE A 245 -24.49 -30.08 3.01
N PRO A 246 -25.35 -30.72 2.20
CA PRO A 246 -26.72 -31.07 2.57
C PRO A 246 -26.82 -31.86 3.89
N GLU A 247 -25.81 -32.67 4.19
CA GLU A 247 -25.68 -33.49 5.41
C GLU A 247 -25.29 -32.68 6.66
N ARG A 248 -24.80 -31.45 6.49
CA ARG A 248 -24.43 -30.50 7.55
C ARG A 248 -25.22 -29.20 7.39
N PRO A 249 -26.52 -29.17 7.74
CA PRO A 249 -27.38 -27.99 7.59
C PRO A 249 -27.03 -26.80 8.48
N ASP A 250 -26.14 -27.01 9.45
CA ASP A 250 -25.52 -25.95 10.24
C ASP A 250 -24.45 -25.17 9.48
N LEU A 251 -23.90 -25.75 8.40
CA LEU A 251 -22.84 -25.14 7.59
C LEU A 251 -23.46 -24.41 6.39
N VAL A 252 -23.61 -23.11 6.54
CA VAL A 252 -24.12 -22.19 5.51
C VAL A 252 -23.13 -21.05 5.30
N VAL A 253 -23.18 -20.45 4.12
CA VAL A 253 -22.47 -19.20 3.85
C VAL A 253 -23.03 -18.10 4.74
N THR A 254 -22.15 -17.48 5.54
CA THR A 254 -22.47 -16.31 6.38
C THR A 254 -21.54 -15.12 6.09
N ARG A 255 -20.57 -15.31 5.18
CA ARG A 255 -19.63 -14.31 4.69
C ARG A 255 -19.64 -14.41 3.16
N PRO A 256 -20.65 -13.86 2.49
CA PRO A 256 -20.88 -14.13 1.08
C PRO A 256 -19.76 -13.56 0.20
N TYR A 257 -19.49 -14.26 -0.90
CA TYR A 257 -18.63 -13.83 -2.01
C TYR A 257 -17.15 -13.53 -1.71
N VAL A 258 -16.61 -13.93 -0.56
CA VAL A 258 -15.21 -13.64 -0.20
C VAL A 258 -14.25 -14.18 -1.25
N TYR A 259 -14.39 -15.44 -1.66
CA TYR A 259 -13.45 -16.04 -2.61
C TYR A 259 -13.71 -15.64 -4.06
N GLU A 260 -14.95 -15.27 -4.41
CA GLU A 260 -15.25 -14.65 -5.70
C GLU A 260 -14.61 -13.25 -5.81
N SER A 261 -14.72 -12.43 -4.76
CA SER A 261 -14.14 -11.08 -4.74
C SER A 261 -12.62 -11.13 -4.75
N THR A 262 -12.00 -11.96 -3.89
CA THR A 262 -10.55 -12.19 -3.93
C THR A 262 -10.09 -12.69 -5.30
N THR A 263 -10.85 -13.57 -5.95
CA THR A 263 -10.47 -14.06 -7.30
C THR A 263 -10.48 -12.93 -8.34
N ALA A 264 -11.44 -12.00 -8.28
CA ALA A 264 -11.45 -10.82 -9.15
C ALA A 264 -10.27 -9.88 -8.82
N HIS A 265 -10.01 -9.65 -7.54
CA HIS A 265 -8.90 -8.86 -7.04
C HIS A 265 -7.56 -9.36 -7.59
N GLU A 266 -7.23 -10.64 -7.38
CA GLU A 266 -5.95 -11.20 -7.83
C GLU A 266 -5.82 -11.29 -9.35
N TYR A 267 -6.94 -11.47 -10.05
CA TYR A 267 -6.93 -11.47 -11.51
C TYR A 267 -6.69 -10.07 -12.08
N GLN A 268 -7.21 -9.03 -11.42
CA GLN A 268 -6.89 -7.65 -11.75
C GLN A 268 -5.39 -7.41 -11.61
N HIS A 269 -4.76 -7.81 -10.50
CA HIS A 269 -3.30 -7.71 -10.32
C HIS A 269 -2.53 -8.38 -11.47
N ASN A 270 -2.97 -9.56 -11.91
CA ASN A 270 -2.38 -10.26 -13.06
C ASN A 270 -2.47 -9.46 -14.36
N ILE A 271 -3.60 -8.82 -14.65
CA ILE A 271 -3.74 -7.92 -15.81
C ILE A 271 -2.86 -6.68 -15.62
N HIS A 272 -2.95 -6.03 -14.46
CA HIS A 272 -2.30 -4.76 -14.17
C HIS A 272 -0.79 -4.85 -14.40
N ARG A 273 -0.18 -5.91 -13.85
CA ARG A 273 1.25 -6.15 -13.94
C ARG A 273 1.76 -6.32 -15.39
N ASP A 274 0.92 -6.73 -16.32
CA ASP A 274 1.32 -6.86 -17.74
C ASP A 274 1.45 -5.52 -18.43
N TRP A 275 0.55 -4.60 -18.09
CA TRP A 275 0.45 -3.31 -18.75
C TRP A 275 1.26 -2.22 -18.03
N GLN A 276 1.38 -2.33 -16.71
CA GLN A 276 2.03 -1.32 -15.87
C GLN A 276 2.76 -1.99 -14.69
N PRO A 277 3.95 -2.58 -14.92
CA PRO A 277 4.68 -3.32 -13.89
C PRO A 277 5.24 -2.47 -12.75
N ALA A 278 5.34 -1.15 -12.94
CA ALA A 278 5.80 -0.17 -11.95
C ALA A 278 4.62 0.72 -11.46
N ALA A 279 3.43 0.14 -11.32
CA ALA A 279 2.25 0.86 -10.84
C ALA A 279 2.45 1.32 -9.38
N GLU A 280 2.13 2.58 -9.08
CA GLU A 280 2.06 3.07 -7.70
C GLU A 280 0.92 2.34 -6.97
N THR A 281 1.19 1.97 -5.71
CA THR A 281 0.35 1.05 -4.92
C THR A 281 -1.11 1.46 -4.88
N PHE A 282 -1.42 2.75 -4.70
CA PHE A 282 -2.81 3.20 -4.57
C PHE A 282 -3.66 2.96 -5.82
N MET A 283 -3.07 3.02 -7.02
CA MET A 283 -3.80 2.70 -8.25
C MET A 283 -3.76 1.21 -8.56
N ASN A 284 -2.69 0.51 -8.16
CA ASN A 284 -2.61 -0.95 -8.26
C ASN A 284 -3.74 -1.60 -7.46
N GLU A 285 -3.76 -1.34 -6.15
CA GLU A 285 -4.75 -1.88 -5.21
C GLU A 285 -6.14 -1.28 -5.43
N GLY A 286 -6.22 0.03 -5.74
CA GLY A 286 -7.51 0.67 -6.03
C GLY A 286 -8.23 0.06 -7.22
N CYS A 287 -7.49 -0.36 -8.26
CA CYS A 287 -8.05 -1.04 -9.41
C CYS A 287 -8.50 -2.47 -9.06
N SER A 288 -7.74 -3.21 -8.26
CA SER A 288 -8.12 -4.54 -7.76
C SER A 288 -9.37 -4.50 -6.88
N MET A 289 -9.45 -3.54 -5.95
CA MET A 289 -10.65 -3.28 -5.16
C MET A 289 -11.85 -2.89 -6.04
N TYR A 290 -11.61 -2.13 -7.12
CA TYR A 290 -12.67 -1.78 -8.06
C TYR A 290 -13.16 -2.98 -8.88
N ALA A 291 -12.29 -3.96 -9.19
CA ALA A 291 -12.68 -5.21 -9.85
C ALA A 291 -13.71 -6.00 -9.02
N GLU A 292 -13.57 -6.02 -7.70
CA GLU A 292 -14.54 -6.65 -6.79
C GLU A 292 -15.93 -6.01 -6.91
N LEU A 293 -15.98 -4.68 -6.92
CA LEU A 293 -17.22 -3.92 -7.11
C LEU A 293 -17.84 -4.19 -8.49
N LEU A 294 -17.02 -4.15 -9.54
CA LEU A 294 -17.45 -4.33 -10.93
C LEU A 294 -18.05 -5.72 -11.18
N CYS A 295 -17.47 -6.75 -10.57
CA CYS A 295 -17.98 -8.12 -10.64
C CYS A 295 -19.25 -8.34 -9.80
N GLY A 296 -19.65 -7.35 -9.01
CA GLY A 296 -20.90 -7.36 -8.24
C GLY A 296 -20.77 -7.91 -6.82
N TYR A 297 -19.55 -8.06 -6.31
CA TYR A 297 -19.29 -8.56 -4.95
C TYR A 297 -19.30 -7.44 -3.90
N GLY A 298 -19.16 -6.18 -4.33
CA GLY A 298 -19.16 -5.01 -3.47
C GLY A 298 -17.77 -4.66 -2.94
N ILE A 299 -17.71 -3.73 -1.99
CA ILE A 299 -16.50 -3.39 -1.23
C ILE A 299 -16.87 -3.54 0.25
N GLU A 300 -16.02 -4.21 1.03
CA GLU A 300 -16.29 -4.39 2.45
C GLU A 300 -16.34 -3.05 3.18
N ALA A 301 -17.38 -2.84 4.00
CA ALA A 301 -17.58 -1.61 4.76
C ALA A 301 -16.41 -1.30 5.71
N SER A 302 -15.68 -2.33 6.17
CA SER A 302 -14.54 -2.19 7.08
C SER A 302 -13.40 -1.34 6.46
N TYR A 303 -13.09 -1.52 5.17
CA TYR A 303 -12.10 -0.71 4.46
C TYR A 303 -12.52 0.77 4.43
N LEU A 304 -13.75 1.03 3.99
CA LEU A 304 -14.30 2.39 3.88
C LEU A 304 -14.39 3.08 5.24
N ASN A 305 -14.81 2.35 6.27
CA ASN A 305 -14.92 2.88 7.63
C ASN A 305 -13.56 3.15 8.27
N SER A 306 -12.54 2.34 7.96
CA SER A 306 -11.17 2.58 8.45
C SER A 306 -10.63 3.90 7.88
N TYR A 307 -10.81 4.13 6.59
CA TYR A 307 -10.46 5.41 5.95
C TYR A 307 -11.30 6.58 6.49
N PHE A 308 -12.62 6.46 6.56
CA PHE A 308 -13.45 7.56 7.08
C PHE A 308 -13.19 7.88 8.55
N PHE A 309 -12.65 6.95 9.34
CA PHE A 309 -12.23 7.21 10.71
C PHE A 309 -10.84 7.86 10.82
N THR A 310 -10.00 7.68 9.79
CA THR A 310 -8.63 8.22 9.70
C THR A 310 -8.39 8.85 8.32
N PRO A 311 -9.16 9.89 7.94
CA PRO A 311 -9.07 10.47 6.60
C PRO A 311 -7.76 11.25 6.35
N ASP A 312 -6.99 11.47 7.40
CA ASP A 312 -5.62 11.96 7.41
C ASP A 312 -4.61 10.93 6.84
N ASN A 313 -5.01 9.66 6.70
CA ASN A 313 -4.26 8.64 5.96
C ASN A 313 -4.08 9.10 4.51
N SER A 314 -2.84 8.97 4.01
CA SER A 314 -2.51 9.38 2.66
C SER A 314 -3.27 8.56 1.62
N LEU A 315 -3.62 9.19 0.49
CA LEU A 315 -4.08 8.45 -0.69
C LEU A 315 -2.90 7.81 -1.45
N THR A 316 -1.76 8.50 -1.53
CA THR A 316 -0.66 8.15 -2.45
C THR A 316 0.54 7.53 -1.75
N VAL A 317 0.67 7.68 -0.44
CA VAL A 317 1.77 7.13 0.37
C VAL A 317 1.20 6.06 1.28
N TRP A 318 1.21 4.81 0.81
CA TRP A 318 0.65 3.69 1.56
C TRP A 318 1.45 3.38 2.82
N GLY A 319 0.75 3.10 3.92
CA GLY A 319 1.38 2.81 5.20
C GLY A 319 2.03 4.03 5.86
N ASP A 320 1.65 5.26 5.47
CA ASP A 320 2.12 6.50 6.11
C ASP A 320 1.76 6.54 7.60
N GLN A 321 0.65 5.90 7.97
CA GLN A 321 0.19 5.68 9.35
C GLN A 321 0.62 4.33 9.95
N GLY A 322 1.54 3.62 9.28
CA GLY A 322 2.02 2.28 9.61
C GLY A 322 1.03 1.14 9.28
N ASP A 323 1.53 -0.09 9.23
CA ASP A 323 0.78 -1.31 8.88
C ASP A 323 -0.52 -1.48 9.68
N ILE A 324 -0.56 -0.94 10.90
CA ILE A 324 -1.72 -1.01 11.79
C ILE A 324 -2.96 -0.28 11.25
N ASN A 325 -2.78 0.63 10.28
CA ASN A 325 -3.86 1.38 9.64
C ASN A 325 -4.07 1.00 8.16
N ILE A 326 -3.44 -0.05 7.64
CA ILE A 326 -3.45 -0.37 6.20
C ILE A 326 -4.85 -0.50 5.57
N LEU A 327 -5.86 -0.91 6.35
CA LEU A 327 -7.24 -1.00 5.86
C LEU A 327 -7.78 0.38 5.39
N ALA A 328 -7.27 1.47 5.95
CA ALA A 328 -7.59 2.82 5.50
C ALA A 328 -7.01 3.12 4.12
N ASP A 329 -5.81 2.63 3.79
CA ASP A 329 -5.21 2.77 2.46
C ASP A 329 -6.06 2.07 1.38
N TYR A 330 -6.48 0.82 1.64
CA TYR A 330 -7.42 0.10 0.79
C TYR A 330 -8.75 0.85 0.61
N GLY A 331 -9.30 1.38 1.70
CA GLY A 331 -10.52 2.19 1.67
C GLY A 331 -10.39 3.46 0.83
N ALA A 332 -9.28 4.19 0.98
CA ALA A 332 -8.97 5.40 0.21
C ALA A 332 -8.84 5.09 -1.28
N ALA A 333 -8.04 4.08 -1.63
CA ALA A 333 -7.78 3.67 -3.01
C ALA A 333 -9.05 3.17 -3.72
N ALA A 334 -9.87 2.38 -3.03
CA ALA A 334 -11.15 1.92 -3.56
C ALA A 334 -12.11 3.10 -3.87
N LEU A 335 -12.27 4.02 -2.91
CA LEU A 335 -13.08 5.23 -3.12
C LEU A 335 -12.54 6.08 -4.27
N TRP A 336 -11.22 6.23 -4.37
CA TRP A 336 -10.58 7.02 -5.40
C TRP A 336 -10.87 6.50 -6.81
N VAL A 337 -10.64 5.21 -7.05
CA VAL A 337 -10.85 4.60 -8.38
C VAL A 337 -12.33 4.58 -8.76
N VAL A 338 -13.23 4.32 -7.79
CA VAL A 338 -14.68 4.42 -8.03
C VAL A 338 -15.07 5.85 -8.41
N TYR A 339 -14.55 6.86 -7.70
CA TYR A 339 -14.84 8.25 -7.99
C TYR A 339 -14.34 8.68 -9.38
N LEU A 340 -13.11 8.30 -9.73
CA LEU A 340 -12.56 8.52 -11.06
C LEU A 340 -13.47 7.92 -12.13
N SER A 341 -13.87 6.66 -11.99
CA SER A 341 -14.75 6.00 -12.96
C SER A 341 -16.14 6.65 -13.05
N ASP A 342 -16.75 7.00 -11.92
CA ASP A 342 -18.08 7.60 -11.88
C ASP A 342 -18.16 8.96 -12.59
N HIS A 343 -17.10 9.76 -12.51
CA HIS A 343 -17.10 11.16 -12.98
C HIS A 343 -16.25 11.40 -14.24
N TYR A 344 -15.28 10.53 -14.53
CA TYR A 344 -14.30 10.73 -15.59
C TYR A 344 -14.15 9.49 -16.48
N GLY A 345 -14.76 9.51 -17.65
CA GLY A 345 -14.57 8.52 -18.73
C GLY A 345 -14.93 7.05 -18.42
N GLY A 346 -15.27 6.69 -17.19
CA GLY A 346 -15.65 5.33 -16.78
C GLY A 346 -14.58 4.29 -17.11
N ALA A 347 -15.05 3.13 -17.55
CA ALA A 347 -14.20 1.99 -17.94
C ALA A 347 -13.09 2.37 -18.93
N ASP A 348 -13.37 3.26 -19.87
CA ASP A 348 -12.41 3.58 -20.93
C ASP A 348 -11.22 4.41 -20.38
N LEU A 349 -11.46 5.28 -19.40
CA LEU A 349 -10.40 6.06 -18.76
C LEU A 349 -9.52 5.17 -17.87
N ILE A 350 -10.14 4.30 -17.06
CA ILE A 350 -9.40 3.36 -16.20
C ILE A 350 -8.57 2.40 -17.06
N ARG A 351 -9.15 1.85 -18.15
CA ARG A 351 -8.40 1.02 -19.10
C ARG A 351 -7.22 1.77 -19.71
N TYR A 352 -7.44 3.02 -20.12
CA TYR A 352 -6.38 3.83 -20.72
C TYR A 352 -5.25 4.09 -19.72
N TYR A 353 -5.57 4.40 -18.46
CA TYR A 353 -4.57 4.56 -17.40
C TYR A 353 -3.69 3.31 -17.31
N VAL A 354 -4.30 2.15 -17.03
CA VAL A 354 -3.59 0.86 -16.85
C VAL A 354 -2.74 0.52 -18.07
N GLN A 355 -3.24 0.77 -19.30
CA GLN A 355 -2.54 0.42 -20.54
C GLN A 355 -1.53 1.47 -21.01
N SER A 356 -1.48 2.65 -20.39
CA SER A 356 -0.56 3.71 -20.81
C SER A 356 0.89 3.42 -20.43
N GLY A 357 1.11 2.57 -19.42
CA GLY A 357 2.43 2.33 -18.84
C GLY A 357 2.99 3.53 -18.06
N ILE A 358 2.18 4.58 -17.84
CA ILE A 358 2.55 5.76 -17.05
C ILE A 358 1.85 5.64 -15.70
N SER A 359 2.65 5.63 -14.64
CA SER A 359 2.18 5.34 -13.28
C SER A 359 1.72 6.59 -12.52
N GLY A 360 1.07 6.34 -11.37
CA GLY A 360 0.78 7.36 -10.37
C GLY A 360 -0.05 8.55 -10.86
N ILE A 361 0.25 9.71 -10.27
CA ILE A 361 -0.39 11.00 -10.57
C ILE A 361 -0.24 11.38 -12.05
N ASP A 362 0.94 11.15 -12.63
CA ASP A 362 1.22 11.47 -14.03
C ASP A 362 0.40 10.63 -15.00
N GLY A 363 0.20 9.34 -14.69
CA GLY A 363 -0.68 8.47 -15.46
C GLY A 363 -2.12 8.95 -15.46
N ILE A 364 -2.63 9.38 -14.29
CA ILE A 364 -3.99 9.91 -14.15
C ILE A 364 -4.14 11.21 -14.94
N ASN A 365 -3.16 12.12 -14.84
CA ASN A 365 -3.12 13.36 -15.60
C ASN A 365 -3.10 13.11 -17.11
N ASN A 366 -2.30 12.14 -17.55
CA ASN A 366 -2.25 11.71 -18.95
C ASN A 366 -3.60 11.14 -19.42
N ALA A 367 -4.25 10.31 -18.60
CA ALA A 367 -5.56 9.74 -18.92
C ALA A 367 -6.66 10.82 -19.00
N LEU A 368 -6.75 11.72 -18.02
CA LEU A 368 -7.68 12.84 -18.02
C LEU A 368 -7.49 13.72 -19.26
N ALA A 369 -6.24 14.06 -19.60
CA ALA A 369 -5.91 14.85 -20.78
C ALA A 369 -6.32 14.14 -22.08
N ALA A 370 -6.06 12.83 -22.20
CA ALA A 370 -6.41 12.02 -23.36
C ALA A 370 -7.92 11.97 -23.61
N PHE A 371 -8.73 12.01 -22.55
CA PHE A 371 -10.19 12.04 -22.61
C PHE A 371 -10.78 13.45 -22.75
N GLY A 372 -9.93 14.49 -22.84
CA GLY A 372 -10.33 15.87 -23.08
C GLY A 372 -10.78 16.63 -21.83
N TYR A 373 -10.50 16.09 -20.63
CA TYR A 373 -10.73 16.79 -19.37
C TYR A 373 -9.65 17.85 -19.13
N LYS A 374 -10.06 18.95 -18.50
CA LYS A 374 -9.15 20.04 -18.13
C LYS A 374 -8.58 19.84 -16.73
N GLU A 375 -9.36 19.15 -15.90
CA GLU A 375 -9.05 18.73 -14.56
C GLU A 375 -7.80 17.85 -14.57
N ARG A 376 -6.95 18.04 -13.56
CA ARG A 376 -5.79 17.21 -13.25
C ARG A 376 -5.96 16.58 -11.87
N PHE A 377 -5.03 15.73 -11.49
CA PHE A 377 -5.08 14.95 -10.26
C PHE A 377 -5.51 15.80 -9.06
N ASP A 378 -4.88 16.96 -8.84
CA ASP A 378 -5.21 17.84 -7.71
C ASP A 378 -6.63 18.43 -7.78
N ASP A 379 -7.17 18.68 -8.98
CA ASP A 379 -8.56 19.14 -9.16
C ASP A 379 -9.55 18.01 -8.85
N VAL A 380 -9.22 16.78 -9.26
CA VAL A 380 -10.06 15.60 -9.01
C VAL A 380 -9.99 15.22 -7.54
N TYR A 381 -8.80 15.23 -6.95
CA TYR A 381 -8.55 15.01 -5.52
C TYR A 381 -9.34 16.01 -4.68
N HIS A 382 -9.30 17.30 -5.05
CA HIS A 382 -10.10 18.33 -4.43
C HIS A 382 -11.58 17.97 -4.39
N ASP A 383 -12.16 17.54 -5.51
CA ASP A 383 -13.58 17.21 -5.56
C ASP A 383 -13.91 15.87 -4.86
N TRP A 384 -13.00 14.89 -4.91
CA TRP A 384 -13.11 13.60 -4.23
C TRP A 384 -13.15 13.73 -2.70
N ARG A 385 -12.22 14.48 -2.10
CA ARG A 385 -12.24 14.71 -0.64
C ARG A 385 -13.53 15.40 -0.19
N LEU A 386 -14.08 16.29 -1.02
CA LEU A 386 -15.38 16.92 -0.74
C LEU A 386 -16.56 15.95 -0.95
N ALA A 387 -16.47 15.00 -1.89
CA ALA A 387 -17.47 13.95 -2.06
C ALA A 387 -17.56 13.04 -0.83
N ASN A 388 -16.42 12.71 -0.20
CA ASN A 388 -16.33 11.91 1.02
C ASN A 388 -17.07 12.57 2.21
N LEU A 389 -17.06 13.91 2.26
CA LEU A 389 -17.76 14.71 3.27
C LEU A 389 -19.24 14.96 2.94
N ILE A 390 -19.53 15.43 1.73
CA ILE A 390 -20.83 16.01 1.36
C ILE A 390 -21.87 14.93 1.01
N ARG A 391 -21.46 13.86 0.31
CA ARG A 391 -22.28 12.67 -0.03
C ARG A 391 -23.65 13.01 -0.65
N ALA A 392 -23.70 14.00 -1.55
CA ALA A 392 -24.94 14.52 -2.11
C ALA A 392 -24.82 15.06 -3.54
N ASP A 393 -25.90 14.90 -4.33
CA ASP A 393 -26.00 15.42 -5.71
C ASP A 393 -25.91 16.96 -5.80
N PHE A 394 -26.20 17.66 -4.69
CA PHE A 394 -26.13 19.11 -4.59
C PHE A 394 -25.45 19.51 -3.27
N PRO A 395 -24.48 20.45 -3.27
CA PRO A 395 -24.03 21.31 -4.38
C PRO A 395 -23.14 20.58 -5.41
N GLY A 396 -22.66 21.31 -6.42
CA GLY A 396 -21.63 20.77 -7.33
C GLY A 396 -22.16 19.93 -8.49
N CYS A 397 -23.46 19.94 -8.77
CA CYS A 397 -24.05 19.21 -9.90
C CYS A 397 -23.61 17.74 -9.96
N ARG A 398 -23.68 17.05 -8.82
CA ARG A 398 -23.32 15.64 -8.59
C ARG A 398 -21.85 15.31 -8.35
N LYS A 399 -20.93 16.26 -8.49
CA LYS A 399 -19.50 15.98 -8.27
C LYS A 399 -19.14 15.59 -6.83
N TYR A 400 -20.01 15.84 -5.87
CA TYR A 400 -19.79 15.49 -4.45
C TYR A 400 -20.61 14.28 -4.01
N ASN A 401 -20.82 13.34 -4.93
CA ASN A 401 -21.52 12.08 -4.69
C ASN A 401 -20.87 10.94 -5.48
N TYR A 402 -21.20 9.71 -5.11
CA TYR A 402 -20.83 8.49 -5.82
C TYR A 402 -22.06 7.93 -6.54
N PHE A 403 -21.88 7.40 -7.74
CA PHE A 403 -22.93 6.75 -8.53
C PHE A 403 -22.90 5.24 -8.37
N SER A 404 -21.70 4.67 -8.21
CA SER A 404 -21.50 3.23 -8.04
C SER A 404 -21.54 2.78 -6.58
N LEU A 405 -21.41 3.70 -5.62
CA LEU A 405 -21.46 3.43 -4.18
C LEU A 405 -22.51 4.29 -3.47
N ASN A 406 -23.16 3.70 -2.46
CA ASN A 406 -24.06 4.42 -1.57
C ASN A 406 -23.39 4.68 -0.21
N LEU A 407 -22.69 5.81 -0.08
CA LEU A 407 -22.05 6.20 1.19
C LEU A 407 -23.04 6.65 2.28
N ASN A 408 -24.35 6.65 2.01
CA ASN A 408 -25.39 6.88 3.00
C ASN A 408 -25.99 5.58 3.54
N ASP A 409 -25.42 4.43 3.19
CA ASP A 409 -25.76 3.15 3.83
C ASP A 409 -25.44 3.22 5.35
N PRO A 410 -26.33 2.74 6.24
CA PRO A 410 -26.08 2.74 7.68
C PRO A 410 -24.82 2.00 8.15
N GLU A 411 -24.28 1.08 7.35
CA GLU A 411 -23.02 0.40 7.65
C GLU A 411 -21.78 1.28 7.45
N ILE A 412 -21.92 2.38 6.68
CA ILE A 412 -20.83 3.30 6.36
C ILE A 412 -20.88 4.53 7.28
N ILE A 413 -19.81 4.74 8.05
CA ILE A 413 -19.72 5.87 8.96
C ILE A 413 -19.51 7.19 8.20
N PRO A 414 -19.95 8.34 8.74
CA PRO A 414 -19.52 9.65 8.25
C PRO A 414 -18.00 9.80 8.35
N VAL A 415 -17.41 10.61 7.46
CA VAL A 415 -16.01 10.99 7.61
C VAL A 415 -15.81 11.73 8.93
N ARG A 416 -14.74 11.37 9.66
CA ARG A 416 -14.40 11.96 10.95
C ARG A 416 -14.15 13.45 10.81
N THR A 417 -14.67 14.20 11.78
CA THR A 417 -14.40 15.62 11.95
C THR A 417 -13.74 15.89 13.30
N TYR A 418 -12.77 16.78 13.32
CA TYR A 418 -12.24 17.38 14.54
C TYR A 418 -13.14 18.54 14.97
N GLU A 419 -13.77 18.42 16.13
CA GLU A 419 -14.69 19.43 16.63
C GLU A 419 -13.95 20.53 17.40
N ILE A 420 -14.13 21.78 16.96
CA ILE A 420 -13.63 22.98 17.61
C ILE A 420 -14.83 23.81 18.09
N ASP A 421 -14.93 23.93 19.41
CA ASP A 421 -16.00 24.68 20.06
C ASP A 421 -15.60 26.12 20.42
N GLY A 422 -16.47 27.05 20.04
CA GLY A 422 -16.42 28.43 20.51
C GLY A 422 -15.47 29.36 19.75
N LEU A 423 -15.63 30.67 20.02
CA LEU A 423 -14.85 31.72 19.37
C LEU A 423 -14.40 32.81 20.35
N PRO A 424 -13.22 33.43 20.15
CA PRO A 424 -12.27 33.16 19.06
C PRO A 424 -11.48 31.85 19.27
N VAL A 425 -11.07 31.22 18.17
CA VAL A 425 -10.09 30.13 18.21
C VAL A 425 -8.71 30.77 18.13
N PRO A 426 -7.79 30.53 19.09
CA PRO A 426 -6.41 30.99 18.99
C PRO A 426 -5.70 30.29 17.81
N TRP A 427 -4.41 30.58 17.61
CA TRP A 427 -3.64 29.72 16.70
C TRP A 427 -3.59 28.31 17.28
N THR A 428 -4.09 27.36 16.51
CA THR A 428 -4.16 25.94 16.83
C THR A 428 -3.51 25.16 15.71
N LYS A 429 -2.67 24.19 16.05
CA LYS A 429 -1.96 23.33 15.10
C LYS A 429 -2.77 22.09 14.75
N GLY A 430 -2.54 21.51 13.58
CA GLY A 430 -3.02 20.16 13.26
C GLY A 430 -2.54 19.15 14.32
N THR A 431 -1.26 19.22 14.68
CA THR A 431 -0.68 18.34 15.72
C THR A 431 -1.29 18.50 17.11
N ASP A 432 -2.04 19.58 17.39
CA ASP A 432 -2.74 19.74 18.68
C ASP A 432 -3.89 18.72 18.85
N PHE A 433 -4.34 18.08 17.77
CA PHE A 433 -5.30 16.99 17.80
C PHE A 433 -4.70 15.65 18.29
N GLY A 434 -3.38 15.57 18.42
CA GLY A 434 -2.66 14.38 18.85
C GLY A 434 -2.31 13.43 17.70
N ASN A 435 -1.88 12.22 18.05
CA ASN A 435 -1.60 11.19 17.06
C ASN A 435 -2.91 10.64 16.47
N THR A 436 -2.82 10.15 15.24
CA THR A 436 -3.87 9.40 14.57
C THR A 436 -4.13 8.11 15.35
N ILE A 437 -5.41 7.91 15.69
CA ILE A 437 -5.89 6.71 16.38
C ILE A 437 -6.76 5.94 15.40
N THR A 438 -6.42 4.69 15.13
CA THR A 438 -7.15 3.84 14.19
C THR A 438 -8.57 3.57 14.70
N ILE A 439 -9.46 3.08 13.83
CA ILE A 439 -10.84 2.71 14.21
C ILE A 439 -10.89 1.63 15.31
N LEU A 440 -9.82 0.83 15.43
CA LEU A 440 -9.65 -0.20 16.45
C LEU A 440 -9.06 0.35 17.77
N GLY A 441 -8.71 1.64 17.82
CA GLY A 441 -8.19 2.31 19.00
C GLY A 441 -6.68 2.22 19.19
N TYR A 442 -5.92 1.89 18.15
CA TYR A 442 -4.46 1.85 18.20
C TYR A 442 -3.84 3.20 17.83
N ASP A 443 -2.78 3.57 18.54
CA ASP A 443 -2.00 4.78 18.26
C ASP A 443 -0.97 4.51 17.17
N THR A 444 -1.01 5.24 16.07
CA THR A 444 -0.08 5.10 14.93
C THR A 444 1.28 5.72 15.23
N GLY A 445 1.37 6.61 16.23
CA GLY A 445 2.56 7.40 16.52
C GLY A 445 2.73 8.63 15.63
N VAL A 446 1.84 8.85 14.65
CA VAL A 446 1.91 9.92 13.66
C VAL A 446 0.88 10.99 14.00
N SER A 447 1.29 12.26 14.06
CA SER A 447 0.41 13.42 14.38
C SER A 447 0.44 14.52 13.32
N LYS A 448 1.25 14.34 12.30
CA LYS A 448 1.34 15.23 11.14
C LYS A 448 0.55 14.62 9.98
N ILE A 449 0.20 15.45 9.00
CA ILE A 449 -0.55 15.00 7.84
C ILE A 449 0.40 14.64 6.70
N GLY A 450 0.21 13.45 6.14
CA GLY A 450 0.94 12.95 4.98
C GLY A 450 0.38 13.50 3.67
N PRO A 451 1.09 13.32 2.55
CA PRO A 451 0.69 13.86 1.26
C PRO A 451 -0.69 13.34 0.84
N TYR A 452 -1.57 14.19 0.32
CA TYR A 452 -2.93 13.80 -0.07
C TYR A 452 -3.75 13.08 1.04
N GLY A 453 -3.41 13.29 2.32
CA GLY A 453 -4.32 13.08 3.46
C GLY A 453 -5.28 14.26 3.65
N THR A 454 -6.37 14.10 4.41
CA THR A 454 -7.31 15.20 4.67
C THR A 454 -7.78 15.29 6.12
N ASP A 455 -7.56 16.45 6.74
CA ASP A 455 -8.21 16.83 7.99
C ASP A 455 -9.51 17.60 7.74
N TYR A 456 -10.59 17.17 8.39
CA TYR A 456 -11.87 17.88 8.42
C TYR A 456 -12.07 18.48 9.81
N ILE A 457 -12.07 19.80 9.93
CA ILE A 457 -12.19 20.50 11.22
C ILE A 457 -13.50 21.27 11.26
N ALA A 458 -14.44 20.81 12.07
CA ALA A 458 -15.74 21.42 12.24
C ALA A 458 -15.72 22.48 13.36
N PHE A 459 -16.21 23.68 13.04
CA PHE A 459 -16.31 24.81 13.95
C PHE A 459 -17.76 25.02 14.35
N GLU A 460 -18.07 24.71 15.61
CA GLU A 460 -19.41 24.81 16.16
C GLU A 460 -19.62 26.05 17.05
N ASN A 461 -20.88 26.37 17.34
CA ASN A 461 -21.27 27.30 18.41
C ASN A 461 -20.77 28.75 18.29
N TRP A 462 -20.85 29.32 17.09
CA TRP A 462 -20.59 30.75 16.85
C TRP A 462 -21.73 31.61 17.44
N THR A 463 -21.48 32.18 18.62
CA THR A 463 -22.47 32.82 19.50
C THR A 463 -23.15 34.11 19.00
N ARG A 464 -22.76 34.70 17.86
CA ARG A 464 -23.44 35.87 17.27
C ARG A 464 -23.51 35.72 15.73
N PRO A 465 -24.64 36.10 15.08
CA PRO A 465 -24.73 36.12 13.62
C PRO A 465 -23.68 37.08 13.04
N GLY A 466 -22.71 36.54 12.31
CA GLY A 466 -21.72 37.37 11.63
C GLY A 466 -20.66 36.53 10.95
N VAL A 467 -20.15 37.07 9.85
CA VAL A 467 -18.99 36.50 9.15
C VAL A 467 -17.75 36.67 10.04
N GLY A 468 -16.95 35.62 10.20
CA GLY A 468 -15.65 35.67 10.87
C GLY A 468 -14.52 35.56 9.85
N PHE A 469 -13.30 35.89 10.24
CA PHE A 469 -12.12 35.55 9.44
C PHE A 469 -11.48 34.29 9.98
N MET A 470 -11.24 33.34 9.08
CA MET A 470 -10.42 32.16 9.28
C MET A 470 -9.08 32.42 8.60
N TYR A 471 -7.99 32.19 9.34
CA TYR A 471 -6.62 32.29 8.88
C TYR A 471 -6.01 30.91 8.86
N PHE A 472 -5.15 30.66 7.88
CA PHE A 472 -4.41 29.43 7.69
C PHE A 472 -2.94 29.76 7.47
N ASP A 473 -2.06 28.90 7.96
CA ASP A 473 -0.60 28.98 7.88
C ASP A 473 -0.05 27.55 7.86
N GLY A 474 0.20 27.00 6.67
CA GLY A 474 0.83 25.69 6.49
C GLY A 474 2.35 25.75 6.71
N ASP A 475 2.99 24.60 6.97
CA ASP A 475 4.45 24.53 6.88
C ASP A 475 4.90 24.86 5.44
N ASP A 476 5.96 25.67 5.27
CA ASP A 476 6.46 26.09 3.94
C ASP A 476 7.21 24.95 3.19
N VAL A 477 7.61 23.89 3.89
CA VAL A 477 8.37 22.75 3.35
C VAL A 477 7.95 21.43 4.01
N ALA A 478 8.01 20.34 3.26
CA ALA A 478 7.70 19.01 3.77
C ALA A 478 8.95 18.27 4.20
N LEU A 479 8.96 17.82 5.46
CA LEU A 479 10.11 17.08 5.99
C LEU A 479 10.15 15.69 5.35
N TYR A 480 11.19 15.45 4.55
CA TYR A 480 11.36 14.23 3.77
C TYR A 480 12.84 13.98 3.45
N GLY A 481 13.28 12.71 3.50
CA GLY A 481 14.64 12.33 3.16
C GLY A 481 15.66 12.50 4.29
N TRP A 482 16.74 13.24 4.00
CA TRP A 482 17.93 13.31 4.85
C TRP A 482 17.65 13.83 6.27
N GLN A 483 18.01 13.02 7.26
CA GLN A 483 17.88 13.31 8.69
C GLN A 483 19.24 13.26 9.37
N LEU A 484 19.43 14.09 10.40
CA LEU A 484 20.61 14.02 11.26
C LEU A 484 20.31 13.07 12.44
N THR A 485 21.04 11.97 12.55
CA THR A 485 20.87 11.00 13.64
C THR A 485 21.38 11.53 14.98
N GLU A 486 21.00 10.89 16.09
CA GLU A 486 21.47 11.26 17.43
C GLU A 486 23.00 11.12 17.57
N GLU A 487 23.61 10.21 16.80
CA GLU A 487 25.05 9.98 16.75
C GLU A 487 25.80 11.03 15.92
N GLY A 488 25.08 11.90 15.20
CA GLY A 488 25.64 13.02 14.44
C GLY A 488 25.96 12.71 12.98
N TYR A 489 25.38 11.65 12.40
CA TYR A 489 25.51 11.31 10.99
C TYR A 489 24.28 11.75 10.20
N TRP A 490 24.46 12.11 8.94
CA TRP A 490 23.32 12.29 8.04
C TRP A 490 22.90 10.93 7.49
N TRP A 491 21.61 10.64 7.49
CA TRP A 491 21.02 9.41 6.98
C TRP A 491 19.92 9.75 5.99
N SER A 492 19.94 9.13 4.80
CA SER A 492 19.00 9.43 3.71
C SER A 492 17.58 8.91 3.93
N ASN A 493 17.39 7.99 4.89
CA ASN A 493 16.25 7.06 4.95
C ASN A 493 16.28 6.01 3.82
N GLY A 494 15.33 5.07 3.84
CA GLY A 494 15.12 4.05 2.80
C GLY A 494 13.63 3.85 2.52
N GLU A 495 13.13 4.51 1.48
CA GLU A 495 11.74 4.44 1.00
C GLU A 495 11.71 4.25 -0.52
N ASN A 496 10.55 3.94 -1.10
CA ASN A 496 10.40 3.79 -2.55
C ASN A 496 10.32 5.17 -3.22
N LEU A 497 10.80 5.27 -4.45
CA LEU A 497 10.71 6.45 -5.33
C LEU A 497 11.29 7.72 -4.70
N MET A 498 12.36 7.60 -3.93
CA MET A 498 13.02 8.74 -3.31
C MET A 498 13.77 9.57 -4.36
N ASN A 499 13.79 10.89 -4.14
CA ASN A 499 14.75 11.78 -4.79
C ASN A 499 15.12 12.91 -3.81
N THR A 500 16.12 12.65 -2.97
CA THR A 500 16.43 13.52 -1.83
C THR A 500 17.85 14.05 -1.92
N LEU A 501 18.06 15.32 -1.54
CA LEU A 501 19.34 16.00 -1.69
C LEU A 501 19.82 16.58 -0.37
N LEU A 502 21.03 16.20 0.04
CA LEU A 502 21.80 16.88 1.07
C LEU A 502 22.90 17.69 0.39
N MET A 503 23.11 18.94 0.77
CA MET A 503 24.08 19.79 0.08
C MET A 503 24.91 20.67 1.02
N GLY A 504 26.07 21.09 0.52
CA GLY A 504 26.93 22.09 1.17
C GLY A 504 27.63 22.97 0.13
N GLU A 505 27.92 24.21 0.51
CA GLU A 505 28.67 25.16 -0.33
C GLU A 505 30.16 25.14 0.03
N ALA A 506 31.03 25.23 -0.98
CA ALA A 506 32.48 25.28 -0.78
C ALA A 506 33.22 26.07 -1.86
N TYR A 507 34.36 26.64 -1.47
CA TYR A 507 35.38 27.12 -2.39
C TYR A 507 36.39 26.00 -2.65
N VAL A 508 36.71 25.74 -3.91
CA VAL A 508 37.72 24.75 -4.29
C VAL A 508 39.08 25.42 -4.40
N ASP A 509 40.00 25.14 -3.48
CA ASP A 509 41.37 25.62 -3.54
C ASP A 509 42.10 24.93 -4.71
N PRO A 510 42.66 25.68 -5.69
CA PRO A 510 43.47 25.08 -6.75
C PRO A 510 44.69 24.29 -6.26
N ALA A 511 45.17 24.54 -5.03
CA ALA A 511 46.26 23.78 -4.43
C ALA A 511 45.83 22.41 -3.87
N ASP A 512 44.53 22.24 -3.59
CA ASP A 512 43.91 21.02 -3.07
C ASP A 512 42.48 20.86 -3.62
N PRO A 513 42.31 20.57 -4.92
CA PRO A 513 40.99 20.50 -5.52
C PRO A 513 40.38 19.11 -5.28
N THR A 514 40.18 18.76 -4.01
CA THR A 514 39.65 17.45 -3.62
C THR A 514 38.42 17.59 -2.74
N LEU A 515 37.45 16.69 -2.94
CA LEU A 515 36.39 16.39 -1.98
C LEU A 515 36.79 15.09 -1.26
N VAL A 516 36.69 15.08 0.07
CA VAL A 516 36.84 13.88 0.90
C VAL A 516 35.52 13.62 1.60
N LEU A 517 34.99 12.40 1.46
CA LEU A 517 33.72 11.95 2.00
C LEU A 517 33.95 10.70 2.86
N THR A 518 33.44 10.69 4.09
CA THR A 518 33.33 9.47 4.91
C THR A 518 31.87 9.05 5.03
N THR A 519 31.58 7.83 4.58
CA THR A 519 30.21 7.36 4.32
C THR A 519 30.08 5.86 4.51
N TYR A 520 28.85 5.42 4.78
CA TYR A 520 28.43 4.01 4.79
C TYR A 520 27.14 3.92 3.96
N TRP A 521 26.96 2.85 3.20
CA TRP A 521 25.74 2.65 2.40
C TRP A 521 25.32 1.18 2.37
N ASP A 522 24.01 0.98 2.26
CA ASP A 522 23.32 -0.29 2.04
C ASP A 522 22.10 0.00 1.14
N ILE A 523 22.27 -0.22 -0.16
CA ILE A 523 21.45 0.27 -1.26
C ILE A 523 21.20 -0.91 -2.22
N GLU A 524 20.01 -1.00 -2.85
CA GLU A 524 19.73 -2.07 -3.81
C GLU A 524 20.74 -2.06 -4.97
N ASP A 525 21.36 -3.21 -5.23
CA ASP A 525 22.39 -3.37 -6.27
C ASP A 525 21.83 -3.04 -7.66
N PHE A 526 22.38 -2.01 -8.31
CA PHE A 526 22.12 -1.59 -9.69
C PHE A 526 20.75 -0.98 -10.00
N TRP A 527 19.86 -0.89 -9.01
CA TRP A 527 18.56 -0.22 -9.12
C TRP A 527 18.56 1.14 -8.44
N ASP A 528 19.06 1.17 -7.20
CA ASP A 528 19.12 2.36 -6.36
C ASP A 528 20.53 2.96 -6.30
N PHE A 529 20.63 4.28 -6.15
CA PHE A 529 21.91 4.98 -6.19
C PHE A 529 22.03 6.18 -5.24
N GLY A 530 23.22 6.29 -4.64
CA GLY A 530 23.73 7.50 -3.99
C GLY A 530 24.70 8.26 -4.90
N PHE A 531 24.34 9.48 -5.31
CA PHE A 531 25.13 10.31 -6.21
C PHE A 531 25.88 11.42 -5.46
N VAL A 532 27.17 11.56 -5.74
CA VAL A 532 27.97 12.74 -5.34
C VAL A 532 28.05 13.68 -6.52
N GLN A 533 27.48 14.88 -6.40
CA GLN A 533 27.27 15.80 -7.51
C GLN A 533 27.84 17.19 -7.22
N VAL A 534 28.16 17.92 -8.28
CA VAL A 534 28.58 19.33 -8.22
C VAL A 534 27.65 20.21 -9.04
N SER A 535 27.28 21.37 -8.47
CA SER A 535 26.61 22.45 -9.18
C SER A 535 27.46 23.73 -9.17
N THR A 536 27.45 24.45 -10.29
CA THR A 536 28.14 25.74 -10.48
C THR A 536 27.17 26.89 -10.79
N ASP A 537 25.86 26.60 -10.78
CA ASP A 537 24.79 27.51 -11.19
C ASP A 537 23.68 27.65 -10.13
N SER A 538 24.08 27.60 -8.87
CA SER A 538 23.18 27.71 -7.70
C SER A 538 22.13 26.60 -7.63
N GLY A 539 22.52 25.37 -8.00
CA GLY A 539 21.69 24.18 -7.85
C GLY A 539 20.70 23.94 -8.99
N GLN A 540 20.76 24.73 -10.07
CA GLN A 540 19.89 24.55 -11.25
C GLN A 540 20.27 23.30 -12.03
N THR A 541 21.57 22.99 -12.15
CA THR A 541 22.07 21.76 -12.77
C THR A 541 23.12 21.09 -11.90
N TRP A 542 23.17 19.76 -11.97
CA TRP A 542 24.05 18.91 -11.17
C TRP A 542 24.83 17.95 -12.07
N THR A 543 26.13 17.81 -11.82
CA THR A 543 27.01 16.86 -12.52
C THR A 543 27.57 15.84 -11.54
N SER A 544 27.28 14.56 -11.75
CA SER A 544 27.78 13.47 -10.91
C SER A 544 29.28 13.26 -11.09
N LEU A 545 29.97 13.03 -9.98
CA LEU A 545 31.41 12.77 -9.92
C LEU A 545 31.69 11.27 -9.89
N ALA A 546 32.72 10.85 -10.62
CA ALA A 546 33.19 9.48 -10.61
C ALA A 546 34.38 9.30 -9.66
N ASN A 547 34.47 8.15 -9.01
CA ASN A 547 35.67 7.65 -8.35
C ASN A 547 35.76 6.12 -8.47
N GLU A 548 36.61 5.47 -7.68
CA GLU A 548 36.79 4.00 -7.71
C GLU A 548 35.61 3.20 -7.12
N TYR A 549 34.68 3.83 -6.41
CA TYR A 549 33.51 3.23 -5.79
C TYR A 549 32.21 3.43 -6.58
N THR A 550 32.17 4.42 -7.48
CA THR A 550 30.99 4.72 -8.30
C THR A 550 30.97 3.91 -9.59
N THR A 551 29.78 3.57 -10.08
CA THR A 551 29.59 2.84 -11.35
C THR A 551 28.58 3.51 -12.28
N TYR A 552 28.68 3.21 -13.58
CA TYR A 552 27.66 3.48 -14.60
C TYR A 552 26.81 2.24 -14.91
N GLU A 553 27.19 1.07 -14.39
CA GLU A 553 26.41 -0.15 -14.52
C GLU A 553 25.12 -0.02 -13.72
N HIS A 554 24.01 -0.42 -14.32
CA HIS A 554 22.67 -0.37 -13.76
C HIS A 554 21.86 -1.52 -14.37
N ASP A 555 20.75 -1.89 -13.73
CA ASP A 555 19.78 -2.79 -14.36
C ASP A 555 19.15 -2.09 -15.59
N PRO A 556 18.99 -2.76 -16.74
CA PRO A 556 18.35 -2.16 -17.92
C PRO A 556 16.97 -1.56 -17.69
N ASP A 557 16.25 -2.05 -16.69
CA ASP A 557 14.90 -1.62 -16.33
C ASP A 557 14.88 -0.65 -15.13
N ALA A 558 16.05 -0.19 -14.64
CA ALA A 558 16.16 0.79 -13.55
C ALA A 558 15.46 2.12 -13.88
N HIS A 559 15.06 2.87 -12.85
CA HIS A 559 14.29 4.11 -13.02
C HIS A 559 15.00 5.12 -13.96
N PRO A 560 14.33 5.69 -14.98
CA PRO A 560 14.97 6.55 -15.98
C PRO A 560 15.73 7.75 -15.40
N ASP A 561 15.22 8.36 -14.33
CA ASP A 561 15.89 9.48 -13.67
C ASP A 561 17.18 9.06 -12.94
N ILE A 562 17.27 7.82 -12.46
CA ILE A 562 18.50 7.27 -11.88
C ILE A 562 19.54 7.12 -12.98
N ILE A 563 19.16 6.53 -14.12
CA ILE A 563 20.04 6.37 -15.30
C ILE A 563 20.58 7.74 -15.75
N ALA A 564 19.74 8.78 -15.73
CA ALA A 564 20.12 10.14 -16.11
C ALA A 564 21.16 10.79 -15.17
N ASN A 565 21.31 10.30 -13.94
CA ASN A 565 22.20 10.85 -12.92
C ASN A 565 23.52 10.05 -12.74
N LEU A 566 23.71 8.93 -13.44
CA LEU A 566 24.93 8.11 -13.33
C LEU A 566 26.22 8.91 -13.66
N PRO A 567 27.35 8.62 -12.99
CA PRO A 567 27.60 7.45 -12.12
C PRO A 567 27.27 7.70 -10.64
N GLY A 568 27.07 6.63 -9.87
CA GLY A 568 26.78 6.70 -8.43
C GLY A 568 27.24 5.47 -7.63
N LEU A 569 27.07 5.53 -6.31
CA LEU A 569 27.23 4.41 -5.38
C LEU A 569 25.99 3.54 -5.41
N THR A 570 26.17 2.22 -5.44
CA THR A 570 25.09 1.22 -5.34
C THR A 570 25.60 0.01 -4.57
N GLY A 571 24.72 -0.91 -4.20
CA GLY A 571 25.06 -2.07 -3.36
C GLY A 571 25.33 -1.68 -1.92
N TRP A 572 26.31 -2.32 -1.29
CA TRP A 572 26.56 -2.12 0.14
C TRP A 572 28.04 -2.05 0.49
N SER A 573 28.31 -1.41 1.62
CA SER A 573 29.64 -1.30 2.23
C SER A 573 29.73 -2.12 3.52
N MET A 574 30.86 -2.79 3.76
CA MET A 574 31.06 -3.60 4.98
C MET A 574 31.23 -2.76 6.25
N ASP A 575 31.79 -1.57 6.12
CA ASP A 575 32.11 -0.63 7.20
C ASP A 575 32.15 0.78 6.59
N TRP A 576 32.33 1.80 7.42
CA TRP A 576 32.53 3.17 6.96
C TRP A 576 33.74 3.28 6.02
N VAL A 577 33.52 3.94 4.88
CA VAL A 577 34.52 4.15 3.83
C VAL A 577 34.82 5.64 3.73
N THR A 578 36.11 5.99 3.74
CA THR A 578 36.56 7.33 3.35
C THR A 578 37.03 7.29 1.90
N MET A 579 36.37 8.06 1.04
CA MET A 579 36.66 8.16 -0.38
C MET A 579 36.98 9.61 -0.79
N SER A 580 37.64 9.77 -1.94
CA SER A 580 37.97 11.07 -2.50
C SER A 580 37.45 11.22 -3.92
N PHE A 581 37.04 12.45 -4.27
CA PHE A 581 36.65 12.84 -5.61
C PHE A 581 37.53 13.99 -6.11
N ASP A 582 37.92 13.92 -7.38
CA ASP A 582 38.67 14.99 -8.04
C ASP A 582 37.76 16.16 -8.38
N LEU A 583 38.14 17.36 -7.91
CA LEU A 583 37.46 18.62 -8.23
C LEU A 583 38.34 19.54 -9.07
N SER A 584 39.40 19.03 -9.73
CA SER A 584 40.33 19.85 -10.53
C SER A 584 39.64 20.71 -11.59
N ALA A 585 38.52 20.26 -12.15
CA ALA A 585 37.72 21.02 -13.11
C ALA A 585 37.07 22.29 -12.50
N TYR A 586 36.89 22.30 -11.18
CA TYR A 586 36.24 23.36 -10.41
C TYR A 586 37.23 24.22 -9.60
N ALA A 587 38.54 23.97 -9.75
CA ALA A 587 39.59 24.70 -9.05
C ALA A 587 39.42 26.23 -9.18
N GLY A 588 39.39 26.93 -8.04
CA GLY A 588 39.24 28.37 -7.95
C GLY A 588 37.80 28.88 -8.04
N GLN A 589 36.81 27.98 -8.03
CA GLN A 589 35.38 28.32 -8.07
C GLN A 589 34.72 28.13 -6.70
N ASN A 590 33.62 28.86 -6.48
CA ASN A 590 32.65 28.50 -5.45
C ASN A 590 31.63 27.55 -6.08
N ILE A 591 31.42 26.41 -5.46
CA ILE A 591 30.54 25.35 -5.94
C ILE A 591 29.56 24.93 -4.85
N MET A 592 28.51 24.22 -5.25
CA MET A 592 27.69 23.42 -4.35
C MET A 592 28.05 21.95 -4.56
N VAL A 593 28.23 21.22 -3.47
CA VAL A 593 28.38 19.76 -3.45
C VAL A 593 27.06 19.17 -2.98
N GLY A 594 26.55 18.20 -3.72
CA GLY A 594 25.29 17.53 -3.46
C GLY A 594 25.49 16.03 -3.24
N PHE A 595 24.74 15.48 -2.30
CA PHE A 595 24.62 14.06 -2.02
C PHE A 595 23.16 13.70 -2.26
N ARG A 596 22.88 13.16 -3.44
CA ARG A 596 21.53 12.83 -3.89
C ARG A 596 21.28 11.33 -3.70
N TYR A 597 20.23 10.96 -2.99
CA TYR A 597 19.81 9.57 -2.86
C TYR A 597 18.53 9.36 -3.67
N MET A 598 18.56 8.36 -4.56
CA MET A 598 17.41 8.01 -5.40
C MET A 598 17.15 6.51 -5.36
N THR A 599 15.88 6.15 -5.23
CA THR A 599 15.42 4.76 -5.18
C THR A 599 14.33 4.50 -6.22
N ASP A 600 14.16 3.24 -6.61
CA ASP A 600 13.12 2.79 -7.51
C ASP A 600 11.80 2.46 -6.78
N TRP A 601 10.88 1.74 -7.44
CA TRP A 601 9.56 1.39 -6.90
C TRP A 601 9.54 0.13 -6.03
N ALA A 602 10.69 -0.48 -5.72
CA ALA A 602 10.77 -1.78 -5.04
C ALA A 602 11.96 -1.87 -4.06
N THR A 603 12.13 -3.09 -3.50
CA THR A 603 13.17 -3.56 -2.57
C THR A 603 13.90 -2.49 -1.74
N LEU A 604 13.51 -2.37 -0.47
CA LEU A 604 14.12 -1.40 0.43
C LEU A 604 15.32 -1.95 1.22
N TYR A 605 16.38 -1.14 1.30
CA TYR A 605 17.54 -1.34 2.18
C TYR A 605 17.72 -0.14 3.13
N ALA A 606 18.75 -0.17 3.99
CA ALA A 606 18.92 0.86 5.03
C ALA A 606 19.27 2.26 4.49
N GLY A 607 19.70 2.38 3.23
CA GLY A 607 19.99 3.63 2.56
C GLY A 607 21.44 4.12 2.74
N TRP A 608 21.61 5.43 2.73
CA TRP A 608 22.91 6.09 2.64
C TRP A 608 23.22 6.97 3.87
N TYR A 609 24.42 6.82 4.42
CA TYR A 609 24.88 7.53 5.60
C TYR A 609 26.13 8.35 5.31
N ILE A 610 26.16 9.60 5.76
CA ILE A 610 27.30 10.51 5.62
C ILE A 610 27.74 10.98 7.00
N GLU A 611 28.96 10.61 7.38
CA GLU A 611 29.56 11.06 8.64
C GLU A 611 30.19 12.45 8.47
N SER A 612 30.95 12.64 7.39
CA SER A 612 31.60 13.91 7.13
C SER A 612 31.93 14.10 5.66
N ALA A 613 31.91 15.35 5.21
CA ALA A 613 32.39 15.75 3.90
C ALA A 613 33.24 17.01 4.02
N SER A 614 34.31 17.11 3.25
CA SER A 614 35.18 18.29 3.23
C SER A 614 35.71 18.57 1.82
N VAL A 615 35.79 19.85 1.46
CA VAL A 615 36.37 20.30 0.19
C VAL A 615 37.63 21.09 0.50
N SER A 616 38.74 20.77 -0.16
CA SER A 616 40.04 21.42 0.06
C SER A 616 40.45 21.45 1.54
N GLY A 617 40.22 20.33 2.24
CA GLY A 617 40.44 20.17 3.67
C GLY A 617 39.50 20.97 4.58
N THR A 618 38.53 21.70 4.04
CA THR A 618 37.54 22.47 4.81
C THR A 618 36.25 21.68 4.96
N PRO A 619 35.78 21.37 6.18
CA PRO A 619 34.52 20.66 6.39
C PRO A 619 33.32 21.40 5.80
N LEU A 620 32.44 20.66 5.12
CA LEU A 620 31.17 21.19 4.62
C LEU A 620 30.15 21.32 5.75
N THR A 621 29.38 22.40 5.75
CA THR A 621 28.13 22.47 6.51
C THR A 621 27.02 21.93 5.61
N LEU A 622 26.48 20.76 5.98
CA LEU A 622 25.47 20.07 5.19
C LEU A 622 24.07 20.49 5.60
N THR A 623 23.20 20.71 4.61
CA THR A 623 21.81 21.12 4.79
C THR A 623 20.91 20.28 3.86
N PRO A 624 19.85 19.66 4.38
CA PRO A 624 18.91 18.92 3.56
C PRO A 624 18.07 19.90 2.73
N VAL A 625 17.79 19.52 1.49
CA VAL A 625 16.83 20.22 0.63
C VAL A 625 15.52 19.48 0.74
N TYR A 626 14.55 20.13 1.37
CA TYR A 626 13.20 19.61 1.49
C TYR A 626 12.33 20.09 0.32
N PRO A 627 11.40 19.26 -0.15
CA PRO A 627 10.39 19.71 -1.10
C PRO A 627 9.56 20.85 -0.50
N GLU A 628 9.11 21.72 -1.38
CA GLU A 628 8.10 22.74 -1.07
C GLU A 628 6.80 22.01 -0.68
N ALA A 629 6.09 22.56 0.30
CA ALA A 629 4.83 22.00 0.75
C ALA A 629 3.66 22.83 0.23
N ASP A 630 2.81 22.20 -0.59
CA ASP A 630 1.60 22.82 -1.11
C ASP A 630 0.37 22.38 -0.29
N PHE A 631 -0.59 23.29 -0.07
CA PHE A 631 -1.87 22.97 0.56
C PHE A 631 -3.09 23.34 -0.28
N GLN A 632 -4.12 22.50 -0.19
CA GLN A 632 -5.49 22.83 -0.58
C GLN A 632 -6.37 22.99 0.66
N VAL A 633 -6.91 24.20 0.82
CA VAL A 633 -7.78 24.54 1.95
C VAL A 633 -9.15 24.98 1.46
N THR A 634 -10.17 24.19 1.78
CA THR A 634 -11.58 24.51 1.43
C THR A 634 -12.37 24.80 2.69
N ILE A 635 -13.17 25.87 2.63
CA ILE A 635 -14.16 26.18 3.66
C ILE A 635 -15.51 25.64 3.20
N VAL A 636 -16.14 24.79 4.01
CA VAL A 636 -17.47 24.26 3.74
C VAL A 636 -18.45 24.82 4.76
N VAL A 637 -19.38 25.65 4.31
CA VAL A 637 -20.47 26.14 5.16
C VAL A 637 -21.61 25.13 5.17
N ALA A 638 -21.94 24.61 6.35
CA ALA A 638 -23.03 23.67 6.58
C ALA A 638 -24.27 24.41 7.09
N LEU A 639 -25.31 24.49 6.25
CA LEU A 639 -26.59 25.13 6.56
C LEU A 639 -27.62 24.07 6.96
N VAL A 640 -28.06 24.09 8.21
CA VAL A 640 -29.07 23.15 8.71
C VAL A 640 -30.47 23.75 8.54
N ILE A 641 -31.28 23.14 7.68
CA ILE A 641 -32.63 23.56 7.30
C ILE A 641 -33.57 22.37 7.52
N ASP A 642 -34.55 22.51 8.43
CA ASP A 642 -35.53 21.48 8.76
C ASP A 642 -34.93 20.08 9.07
N GLY A 643 -33.77 20.07 9.74
CA GLY A 643 -33.06 18.85 10.11
C GLY A 643 -32.22 18.21 8.99
N LYS A 644 -32.12 18.87 7.83
CA LYS A 644 -31.22 18.48 6.73
C LYS A 644 -30.07 19.47 6.61
N THR A 645 -28.90 18.99 6.23
CA THR A 645 -27.71 19.83 6.04
C THR A 645 -27.47 20.08 4.56
N LEU A 646 -27.31 21.36 4.18
CA LEU A 646 -26.81 21.77 2.88
C LEU A 646 -25.38 22.28 3.05
N TYR A 647 -24.44 21.63 2.37
CA TYR A 647 -23.05 22.05 2.33
C TYR A 647 -22.80 23.05 1.20
N ILE A 648 -21.91 24.02 1.41
CA ILE A 648 -21.50 25.02 0.42
C ILE A 648 -19.98 25.19 0.52
N PRO A 649 -19.18 24.53 -0.36
CA PRO A 649 -17.73 24.66 -0.38
C PRO A 649 -17.26 25.93 -1.10
N PHE A 650 -16.15 26.51 -0.63
CA PHE A 650 -15.39 27.58 -1.29
C PHE A 650 -13.93 27.55 -0.85
N ASP A 651 -13.03 27.74 -1.81
CA ASP A 651 -11.59 27.57 -1.56
C ASP A 651 -10.94 28.81 -0.99
N MET A 652 -10.01 28.59 -0.06
CA MET A 652 -9.14 29.62 0.45
C MET A 652 -7.95 29.77 -0.47
N TRP A 653 -7.71 30.98 -0.96
CA TRP A 653 -6.48 31.29 -1.69
C TRP A 653 -5.31 31.34 -0.72
N LEU A 654 -4.25 30.59 -1.03
CA LEU A 654 -3.00 30.55 -0.29
C LEU A 654 -1.87 31.23 -1.05
N ASN A 655 -0.90 31.76 -0.32
CA ASN A 655 0.35 32.20 -0.90
C ASN A 655 1.32 31.03 -1.06
N ASP A 656 1.55 30.63 -2.31
CA ASP A 656 2.46 29.61 -2.88
C ASP A 656 3.91 29.52 -2.35
N LYS A 657 4.31 30.32 -1.37
CA LYS A 657 5.65 30.25 -0.74
C LYS A 657 5.60 30.18 0.77
N THR A 658 4.45 30.51 1.33
CA THR A 658 4.31 30.70 2.77
C THR A 658 3.08 29.98 3.30
N GLU A 659 2.32 29.34 2.42
CA GLU A 659 1.07 28.62 2.70
C GLU A 659 0.08 29.39 3.56
N LYS A 660 0.12 30.73 3.45
CA LYS A 660 -0.72 31.64 4.23
C LYS A 660 -1.96 32.02 3.47
N GLY A 661 -3.08 31.84 4.13
CA GLY A 661 -4.40 32.15 3.60
C GLY A 661 -5.29 32.86 4.59
N MET A 662 -6.31 33.52 4.05
CA MET A 662 -7.42 34.02 4.84
C MET A 662 -8.71 33.90 4.04
N SER A 663 -9.75 33.38 4.69
CA SER A 663 -11.10 33.33 4.14
C SER A 663 -12.16 33.77 5.15
N MET A 664 -13.35 34.03 4.65
CA MET A 664 -14.53 34.37 5.44
C MET A 664 -15.25 33.08 5.85
N GLY A 665 -15.40 32.83 7.14
CA GLY A 665 -16.21 31.73 7.67
C GLY A 665 -17.57 32.23 8.15
N GLN A 666 -18.60 31.39 8.08
CA GLN A 666 -19.92 31.73 8.62
C GLN A 666 -20.51 30.52 9.35
N ALA A 667 -20.66 30.65 10.66
CA ALA A 667 -21.44 29.73 11.46
C ALA A 667 -22.38 30.50 12.39
N LYS A 668 -23.58 29.96 12.59
CA LYS A 668 -24.55 30.39 13.60
C LYS A 668 -25.45 29.20 13.84
N THR A 669 -25.43 28.65 15.05
CA THR A 669 -26.24 27.49 15.45
C THR A 669 -27.68 27.62 14.91
N PRO A 670 -28.19 26.61 14.18
CA PRO A 670 -27.63 25.26 13.98
C PRO A 670 -26.58 25.13 12.86
N ASN A 671 -26.25 26.18 12.13
CA ASN A 671 -25.25 26.15 11.04
C ASN A 671 -23.82 26.19 11.58
N TYR A 672 -22.91 25.48 10.91
CA TYR A 672 -21.50 25.38 11.26
C TYR A 672 -20.60 25.51 10.02
N THR A 673 -19.30 25.61 10.23
CA THR A 673 -18.29 25.68 9.15
C THR A 673 -17.32 24.53 9.32
N ILE A 674 -16.91 23.88 8.23
CA ILE A 674 -15.86 22.87 8.23
C ILE A 674 -14.68 23.44 7.44
N LEU A 675 -13.48 23.41 8.02
CA LEU A 675 -12.21 23.64 7.32
C LEU A 675 -11.69 22.29 6.85
N VAL A 676 -11.52 22.12 5.55
CA VAL A 676 -10.99 20.91 4.92
C VAL A 676 -9.57 21.21 4.46
N VAL A 677 -8.59 20.56 5.09
CA VAL A 677 -7.16 20.82 4.89
C VAL A 677 -6.51 19.57 4.33
N SER A 678 -5.80 19.72 3.21
CA SER A 678 -5.02 18.63 2.62
C SER A 678 -3.70 19.19 2.11
N PRO A 679 -2.55 18.59 2.42
CA PRO A 679 -1.34 18.82 1.64
C PRO A 679 -1.48 18.17 0.25
N VAL A 680 -1.09 18.88 -0.79
CA VAL A 680 -1.16 18.43 -2.20
C VAL A 680 0.24 18.41 -2.81
N MET A 681 1.07 17.55 -2.26
CA MET A 681 2.47 17.39 -2.61
C MET A 681 2.78 15.91 -2.78
N HIS A 682 3.97 15.55 -3.28
CA HIS A 682 4.28 14.16 -3.56
C HIS A 682 4.77 13.38 -2.32
N GLN A 683 5.53 14.02 -1.42
CA GLN A 683 6.28 13.33 -0.37
C GLN A 683 6.43 14.19 0.90
N GLY A 684 6.64 13.52 2.05
CA GLY A 684 6.92 14.15 3.34
C GLY A 684 5.69 14.45 4.19
N PHE A 685 5.94 14.73 5.47
CA PHE A 685 4.91 15.12 6.42
C PHE A 685 4.99 16.60 6.76
N VAL A 686 3.81 17.21 6.89
CA VAL A 686 3.66 18.64 7.23
C VAL A 686 2.71 18.83 8.41
N ASP A 687 2.88 19.95 9.10
CA ASP A 687 1.89 20.48 10.03
C ASP A 687 1.27 21.75 9.43
N TYR A 688 0.22 22.24 10.06
CA TYR A 688 -0.41 23.51 9.70
C TYR A 688 -0.99 24.15 10.96
N SER A 689 -1.25 25.44 10.88
CA SER A 689 -1.91 26.21 11.93
C SER A 689 -3.11 26.96 11.36
N PHE A 690 -4.17 27.04 12.15
CA PHE A 690 -5.34 27.84 11.82
C PHE A 690 -5.80 28.70 12.99
N LYS A 691 -6.58 29.74 12.68
CA LYS A 691 -7.15 30.65 13.67
C LYS A 691 -8.48 31.19 13.19
N ALA A 692 -9.47 31.28 14.07
CA ALA A 692 -10.77 31.87 13.75
C ALA A 692 -11.10 33.08 14.65
N THR A 693 -11.49 34.19 14.04
CA THR A 693 -11.75 35.47 14.74
C THR A 693 -13.18 35.96 14.55
N LYS A 694 -13.68 36.75 15.52
CA LYS A 694 -14.95 37.48 15.40
C LYS A 694 -14.73 38.78 14.62
N LEU A 695 -15.68 39.16 13.76
CA LEU A 695 -15.69 40.48 13.11
C LEU A 695 -15.70 41.61 14.17
N PRO A 696 -14.72 42.53 14.16
CA PRO A 696 -14.66 43.62 15.16
C PRO A 696 -15.81 44.63 15.08
N MET A 697 -16.54 44.71 13.95
CA MET A 697 -17.43 45.85 13.65
C MET A 697 -18.91 45.71 14.03
N LEU A 698 -19.39 44.55 14.49
CA LEU A 698 -20.80 44.38 14.89
C LEU A 698 -21.04 44.44 16.41
N CYS A 699 -19.99 44.44 17.23
CA CYS A 699 -20.11 44.51 18.68
C CYS A 699 -20.65 45.85 19.22
N LYS A 700 -20.71 46.92 18.41
CA LYS A 700 -21.23 48.23 18.85
C LYS A 700 -22.64 48.56 18.37
N PHE A 701 -23.22 47.79 17.44
CA PHE A 701 -24.55 48.08 16.88
C PHE A 701 -25.65 47.15 17.39
N PHE A 702 -25.30 46.03 18.02
CA PHE A 702 -26.27 45.01 18.44
C PHE A 702 -26.10 44.55 19.91
N ASP A 703 -25.42 45.33 20.75
CA ASP A 703 -25.57 45.19 22.21
C ASP A 703 -26.69 46.14 22.68
N PRO A 704 -27.81 45.65 23.23
CA PRO A 704 -28.89 46.49 23.74
C PRO A 704 -28.50 47.34 24.96
#